data_AF-A0A9P7GHX7-F1
#
_entry.id   AF-A0A9P7GHX7-F1
#
_cell.length_a   1.000
_cell.length_b   1.000
_cell.length_c   1.000
_cell.angle_alpha   90.00
_cell.angle_beta   90.00
_cell.angle_gamma   90.00
#
_symmetry.space_group_name_H-M   'P 1'
#
loop_
_entity.id
_entity.type
_entity.pdbx_description
1 polymer ?
#
loop_
_entity_poly.entity_id
_entity_poly.type
_entity_poly.pdbx_seq_one_letter_code
_entity_poly.pdbx_strand_id
1 'polypeptide(L)'
;MDLAHLSRPAYGAALVTGETRSSEIKAQTVPHEERNISRVDIAALDPVGMQELRKTLSQNPVAREEMRHSFSSSNVTLTGITAGDGPLDLEKTLRAIVRLRDEAHVQPRTLGVVFEDLEVVGLGASNRFQPTLGSLFSYQNMLNGIRAARHPPIRNILGGFEGVVRPGQMLLVLGAPGSGCTTFLKTMANMRDEYYAVNGEVHYDSLSPSDIQKHFRGDVQYCPEDDVHFPTLTVEQTIDFAAKTRAPRSHLGETRKEYHKMIVDVLTTLFGLRHARKTPVGDAAIRGVSGGEKKRVSIAETLATRGCIGAWDNSTRGLDASTALEYVRALRIATETFDVTTIVSIYQAGESLYRLFDKVCLIYEGKMAYFGPADQAKQYFLDMGYEPANRQTTADFLVSVTDPNARIVRPGIQSLPRTADEFAEYFKKSSLGATNREDIELYKNQFVGKAENASAYIASAQAEHAKHVREASPYLISIPMQVRAVMLRRVQIIKGNPLAVGMNLFSFIFQGLIVGSVFFLSPEATSAYFSRGGVLFFTLLFAVFTTMAEIPALYAQRPIVRRHKVAALHHPFIQAVALTLVDIPITFLMIALFAIIIYFMVGLQRTAEQFFIFYLFLFTMTITMKGWFRAVAAAFKSEAAAQTVAGYSIPKPSMIGALRWITYINPIRYGFEAILTNEFHTLNGKCSTLIPQGPGYEGITIKNQVCTTVGSLPGDDAVNGDRFTLLSYGYSYSNLWMNYGILVAFAIGFISFLLIFSEFNTSTANDTPVVLYKQVSKTAGRVGSDEEALHNEKSITPTNNEDARIEATKEMATQPRMTDIFSWQHVNYVVPISGESDRKLLSDVTGYVAPGKLTALMGESGAGKTTLLNVLAQRVDTGVVTGDKYVNGQPLPKDFQAQTGYCQQTDTHTPTATVREALLFSAKLRQPPSVPIAEKEA
;
A
#
# COMPACT_ATOMS: atom_id res chain seq x y z
N MET A 1 -65.50 -47.35 -8.51
CA MET A 1 -66.58 -48.20 -7.98
C MET A 1 -65.90 -49.26 -7.14
N ASP A 2 -66.43 -49.47 -5.93
CA ASP A 2 -66.08 -50.54 -4.98
C ASP A 2 -64.70 -50.41 -4.28
N LEU A 3 -64.52 -50.66 -2.99
CA LEU A 3 -65.39 -51.08 -1.89
C LEU A 3 -64.62 -50.79 -0.58
N ALA A 4 -65.33 -50.41 0.47
CA ALA A 4 -64.84 -50.37 1.86
C ALA A 4 -64.70 -51.79 2.44
N HIS A 5 -63.82 -52.00 3.43
CA HIS A 5 -64.18 -52.52 4.77
C HIS A 5 -62.98 -53.04 5.63
N LEU A 6 -63.03 -52.68 6.92
CA LEU A 6 -62.77 -53.48 8.16
C LEU A 6 -61.33 -54.02 8.39
N SER A 7 -60.66 -53.85 9.54
CA SER A 7 -61.10 -54.17 10.90
C SER A 7 -60.02 -53.80 11.96
N ARG A 8 -60.47 -53.42 13.17
CA ARG A 8 -59.74 -53.35 14.47
C ARG A 8 -59.78 -54.75 15.17
N PRO A 9 -59.31 -54.97 16.42
CA PRO A 9 -58.15 -54.50 17.21
C PRO A 9 -57.41 -55.66 17.95
N ALA A 10 -56.32 -55.39 18.69
CA ALA A 10 -55.97 -56.20 19.88
C ALA A 10 -55.18 -55.41 20.92
N TYR A 11 -55.63 -55.52 22.17
CA TYR A 11 -55.16 -54.91 23.40
C TYR A 11 -53.88 -55.56 23.96
N GLY A 12 -53.09 -54.79 24.69
CA GLY A 12 -52.00 -55.27 25.55
C GLY A 12 -51.30 -54.15 26.33
N ALA A 13 -51.97 -53.61 27.35
CA ALA A 13 -51.34 -52.90 28.48
C ALA A 13 -51.04 -53.95 29.57
N ALA A 14 -50.07 -53.87 30.48
CA ALA A 14 -49.19 -52.83 30.99
C ALA A 14 -48.00 -53.51 31.72
N LEU A 15 -46.89 -52.80 31.94
CA LEU A 15 -46.34 -52.59 33.29
C LEU A 15 -45.19 -51.58 33.27
N VAL A 16 -45.27 -50.69 34.24
CA VAL A 16 -44.47 -49.49 34.47
C VAL A 16 -43.25 -49.85 35.31
N THR A 17 -42.05 -49.41 34.89
CA THR A 17 -40.97 -49.03 35.81
C THR A 17 -40.24 -47.85 35.17
N GLY A 18 -40.33 -46.69 35.82
CA GLY A 18 -39.71 -45.46 35.37
C GLY A 18 -38.21 -45.45 35.65
N GLU A 19 -37.46 -44.87 34.72
CA GLU A 19 -36.15 -44.30 34.98
C GLU A 19 -35.88 -43.18 33.96
N THR A 20 -35.46 -42.04 34.51
CA THR A 20 -35.24 -40.74 33.87
C THR A 20 -34.20 -40.81 32.75
N ARG A 21 -34.60 -40.46 31.51
CA ARG A 21 -33.70 -40.26 30.37
C ARG A 21 -33.44 -38.77 30.12
N SER A 22 -32.23 -38.34 30.43
CA SER A 22 -31.58 -37.18 29.82
C SER A 22 -31.24 -37.51 28.37
N SER A 23 -31.98 -36.95 27.41
CA SER A 23 -31.71 -37.10 25.99
C SER A 23 -30.74 -36.02 25.52
N GLU A 24 -29.47 -36.40 25.34
CA GLU A 24 -28.53 -35.71 24.45
C GLU A 24 -29.10 -35.71 23.03
N ILE A 25 -29.43 -34.51 22.53
CA ILE A 25 -29.78 -34.31 21.12
C ILE A 25 -28.47 -34.26 20.35
N LYS A 26 -28.09 -35.39 19.73
CA LYS A 26 -27.07 -35.42 18.69
C LYS A 26 -27.56 -34.59 17.51
N ALA A 27 -26.84 -33.52 17.20
CA ALA A 27 -27.02 -32.72 16.00
C ALA A 27 -27.00 -33.63 14.76
N GLN A 28 -28.08 -33.59 13.98
CA GLN A 28 -28.14 -34.23 12.67
C GLN A 28 -27.15 -33.52 11.73
N THR A 29 -25.99 -34.14 11.53
CA THR A 29 -25.13 -33.88 10.38
C THR A 29 -25.89 -34.33 9.13
N VAL A 30 -26.33 -33.38 8.32
CA VAL A 30 -26.80 -33.63 6.96
C VAL A 30 -25.66 -34.31 6.19
N PRO A 31 -25.88 -35.42 5.47
CA PRO A 31 -24.84 -36.06 4.69
C PRO A 31 -24.44 -35.12 3.54
N HIS A 32 -23.23 -34.58 3.61
CA HIS A 32 -22.59 -33.94 2.47
C HIS A 32 -22.43 -34.99 1.36
N GLU A 33 -23.10 -34.81 0.22
CA GLU A 33 -22.67 -35.45 -1.02
C GLU A 33 -21.17 -35.17 -1.19
N GLU A 34 -20.37 -36.21 -1.36
CA GLU A 34 -18.93 -36.14 -1.63
C GLU A 34 -18.71 -35.32 -2.91
N ARG A 35 -18.56 -34.00 -2.76
CA ARG A 35 -18.02 -33.14 -3.82
C ARG A 35 -16.59 -33.64 -4.04
N ASN A 36 -16.36 -34.33 -5.16
CA ASN A 36 -15.04 -34.75 -5.67
C ASN A 36 -14.14 -33.52 -5.94
N ILE A 37 -13.71 -32.83 -4.88
CA ILE A 37 -12.76 -31.70 -4.90
C ILE A 37 -11.32 -32.20 -4.73
N SER A 38 -11.14 -33.51 -4.49
CA SER A 38 -9.92 -34.16 -4.00
C SER A 38 -8.76 -34.30 -5.00
N ARG A 39 -8.72 -33.50 -6.07
CA ARG A 39 -7.59 -33.47 -7.02
C ARG A 39 -7.34 -32.04 -7.49
N VAL A 40 -6.52 -31.31 -6.74
CA VAL A 40 -5.86 -30.14 -7.32
C VAL A 40 -4.67 -30.64 -8.13
N ASP A 41 -4.77 -30.54 -9.46
CA ASP A 41 -3.64 -30.85 -10.34
C ASP A 41 -2.68 -29.66 -10.35
N ILE A 42 -1.99 -29.43 -9.23
CA ILE A 42 -1.02 -28.33 -9.03
C ILE A 42 0.19 -28.46 -9.98
N ALA A 43 0.32 -29.61 -10.64
CA ALA A 43 1.29 -29.84 -11.71
C ALA A 43 1.12 -28.87 -12.90
N ALA A 44 -0.03 -28.20 -13.05
CA ALA A 44 -0.25 -27.23 -14.13
C ALA A 44 0.58 -25.94 -13.97
N LEU A 45 0.85 -25.48 -12.74
CA LEU A 45 1.53 -24.20 -12.49
C LEU A 45 3.06 -24.29 -12.51
N ASP A 46 3.64 -25.32 -11.88
CA ASP A 46 5.09 -25.54 -11.82
C ASP A 46 5.45 -27.01 -11.50
N PRO A 47 5.43 -27.92 -12.51
CA PRO A 47 5.68 -29.34 -12.29
C PRO A 47 7.13 -29.62 -11.88
N VAL A 48 8.08 -28.81 -12.37
CA VAL A 48 9.51 -28.92 -12.03
C VAL A 48 9.75 -28.45 -10.60
N GLY A 49 9.14 -27.32 -10.22
CA GLY A 49 9.19 -26.78 -8.88
C GLY A 49 8.67 -27.76 -7.83
N MET A 50 7.59 -28.49 -8.14
CA MET A 50 7.06 -29.49 -7.22
C MET A 50 7.97 -30.71 -7.04
N GLN A 51 8.62 -31.19 -8.09
CA GLN A 51 9.61 -32.27 -7.96
C GLN A 51 10.82 -31.86 -7.12
N GLU A 52 11.27 -30.61 -7.26
CA GLU A 52 12.40 -30.08 -6.50
C GLU A 52 12.03 -29.77 -5.04
N LEU A 53 10.85 -29.22 -4.79
CA LEU A 53 10.31 -29.03 -3.44
C LEU A 53 10.19 -30.39 -2.73
N ARG A 54 9.70 -31.41 -3.45
CA ARG A 54 9.65 -32.80 -2.97
C ARG A 54 11.04 -33.34 -2.63
N LYS A 55 12.06 -33.10 -3.46
CA LYS A 55 13.47 -33.44 -3.14
C LYS A 55 13.96 -32.70 -1.91
N THR A 56 13.65 -31.42 -1.78
CA THR A 56 14.11 -30.58 -0.65
C THR A 56 13.47 -31.00 0.67
N LEU A 57 12.16 -31.25 0.67
CA LEU A 57 11.41 -31.76 1.83
C LEU A 57 11.84 -33.19 2.21
N SER A 58 12.23 -34.03 1.24
CA SER A 58 12.72 -35.40 1.50
C SER A 58 14.20 -35.48 1.89
N GLN A 59 15.01 -34.47 1.57
CA GLN A 59 16.45 -34.43 1.84
C GLN A 59 16.84 -33.77 3.17
N ASN A 60 15.89 -33.25 3.97
CA ASN A 60 16.22 -32.58 5.23
C ASN A 60 16.66 -33.61 6.31
N PRO A 61 17.96 -33.70 6.70
CA PRO A 61 18.51 -34.89 7.37
C PRO A 61 18.27 -34.94 8.90
N VAL A 62 17.86 -33.84 9.54
CA VAL A 62 17.84 -33.71 11.01
C VAL A 62 16.67 -34.48 11.66
N ALA A 63 15.65 -34.87 10.88
CA ALA A 63 14.58 -35.75 11.36
C ALA A 63 15.04 -37.22 11.60
N ARG A 64 16.26 -37.60 11.19
CA ARG A 64 16.74 -38.99 11.30
C ARG A 64 17.41 -39.36 12.63
N GLU A 65 17.97 -38.39 13.37
CA GLU A 65 18.82 -38.70 14.54
C GLU A 65 18.19 -38.36 15.90
N GLU A 66 17.46 -37.25 16.04
CA GLU A 66 16.85 -36.89 17.34
C GLU A 66 15.53 -37.62 17.63
N MET A 67 14.86 -38.16 16.61
CA MET A 67 13.58 -38.88 16.77
C MET A 67 13.72 -40.35 17.18
N ARG A 68 14.95 -40.89 17.28
CA ARG A 68 15.16 -42.29 17.70
C ARG A 68 15.03 -42.51 19.22
N HIS A 69 15.03 -41.44 20.03
CA HIS A 69 15.00 -41.57 21.48
C HIS A 69 13.65 -41.26 22.14
N SER A 70 12.62 -40.90 21.39
CA SER A 70 11.27 -40.72 21.92
C SER A 70 10.22 -41.24 20.93
N PHE A 71 9.40 -42.18 21.41
CA PHE A 71 8.20 -42.77 20.79
C PHE A 71 8.40 -44.02 19.90
N SER A 72 8.19 -45.16 20.56
CA SER A 72 7.58 -46.37 19.98
C SER A 72 6.08 -46.10 19.79
N SER A 73 5.53 -46.56 18.66
CA SER A 73 4.11 -46.61 18.26
C SER A 73 3.51 -45.40 17.50
N SER A 74 3.97 -45.14 16.27
CA SER A 74 3.11 -44.84 15.09
C SER A 74 3.96 -44.47 13.86
N ASN A 75 3.88 -45.27 12.79
CA ASN A 75 4.67 -45.14 11.56
C ASN A 75 4.16 -44.03 10.62
N VAL A 76 4.35 -42.74 10.93
CA VAL A 76 4.18 -41.69 9.91
C VAL A 76 5.28 -40.63 10.05
N THR A 77 6.31 -40.74 9.21
CA THR A 77 7.31 -39.70 8.98
C THR A 77 6.88 -38.81 7.81
N LEU A 78 7.23 -37.52 7.83
CA LEU A 78 7.06 -36.55 6.72
C LEU A 78 7.55 -37.12 5.36
N THR A 79 8.50 -38.06 5.39
CA THR A 79 9.02 -38.77 4.21
C THR A 79 8.01 -39.71 3.53
N GLY A 80 7.01 -40.25 4.24
CA GLY A 80 6.01 -41.17 3.67
C GLY A 80 5.03 -40.50 2.70
N ILE A 81 4.84 -39.18 2.83
CA ILE A 81 3.91 -38.38 2.02
C ILE A 81 4.55 -37.99 0.68
N THR A 82 5.88 -37.92 0.64
CA THR A 82 6.68 -37.60 -0.55
C THR A 82 7.18 -38.84 -1.31
N ALA A 83 6.83 -40.07 -0.91
CA ALA A 83 7.39 -41.28 -1.49
C ALA A 83 6.58 -41.86 -2.68
N GLY A 84 5.35 -41.40 -2.94
CA GLY A 84 4.51 -41.88 -4.05
C GLY A 84 4.71 -41.10 -5.35
N ASP A 85 4.77 -41.77 -6.50
CA ASP A 85 4.94 -41.21 -7.85
C ASP A 85 3.76 -40.35 -8.39
N GLY A 86 2.92 -39.78 -7.52
CA GLY A 86 1.75 -38.96 -7.90
C GLY A 86 1.95 -37.43 -7.77
N PRO A 87 1.01 -36.62 -8.31
CA PRO A 87 1.00 -35.16 -8.16
C PRO A 87 0.95 -34.74 -6.68
N LEU A 88 1.64 -33.65 -6.33
CA LEU A 88 1.73 -33.16 -4.95
C LEU A 88 0.35 -32.69 -4.47
N ASP A 89 -0.18 -33.44 -3.52
CA ASP A 89 -1.48 -33.18 -2.93
C ASP A 89 -1.33 -32.14 -1.81
N LEU A 90 -1.67 -30.89 -2.13
CA LEU A 90 -1.61 -29.77 -1.19
C LEU A 90 -2.46 -30.05 0.06
N GLU A 91 -3.62 -30.67 -0.11
CA GLU A 91 -4.50 -31.05 0.99
C GLU A 91 -3.79 -32.04 1.91
N LYS A 92 -3.12 -33.07 1.38
CA LYS A 92 -2.31 -34.00 2.21
C LYS A 92 -1.15 -33.32 2.92
N THR A 93 -0.47 -32.40 2.25
CA THR A 93 0.68 -31.68 2.83
C THR A 93 0.23 -30.73 3.95
N LEU A 94 -0.84 -29.97 3.73
CA LEU A 94 -1.41 -29.08 4.73
C LEU A 94 -2.01 -29.87 5.90
N ARG A 95 -2.72 -30.98 5.64
CA ARG A 95 -3.22 -31.89 6.69
C ARG A 95 -2.10 -32.53 7.49
N ALA A 96 -0.96 -32.83 6.88
CA ALA A 96 0.21 -33.32 7.61
C ALA A 96 0.78 -32.24 8.55
N ILE A 97 0.87 -30.99 8.09
CA ILE A 97 1.29 -29.85 8.92
C ILE A 97 0.30 -29.65 10.09
N VAL A 98 -1.00 -29.76 9.84
CA VAL A 98 -2.04 -29.70 10.88
C VAL A 98 -1.89 -30.84 11.88
N ARG A 99 -1.74 -32.09 11.44
CA ARG A 99 -1.54 -33.24 12.32
C ARG A 99 -0.30 -33.10 13.20
N LEU A 100 0.82 -32.67 12.62
CA LEU A 100 2.04 -32.44 13.39
C LEU A 100 1.88 -31.28 14.40
N ARG A 101 1.08 -30.26 14.07
CA ARG A 101 0.74 -29.17 15.00
C ARG A 101 -0.13 -29.68 16.15
N ASP A 102 -1.10 -30.54 15.85
CA ASP A 102 -1.99 -31.12 16.85
C ASP A 102 -1.21 -32.07 17.80
N GLU A 103 -0.23 -32.81 17.27
CA GLU A 103 0.72 -33.62 18.03
C GLU A 103 1.64 -32.78 18.94
N ALA A 104 1.89 -31.52 18.59
CA ALA A 104 2.66 -30.58 19.42
C ALA A 104 1.84 -29.93 20.56
N HIS A 105 0.60 -30.37 20.80
CA HIS A 105 -0.33 -29.83 21.80
C HIS A 105 -0.60 -28.31 21.67
N VAL A 106 -0.43 -27.73 20.48
CA VAL A 106 -0.76 -26.32 20.22
C VAL A 106 -2.24 -26.23 19.84
N GLN A 107 -3.06 -25.69 20.74
CA GLN A 107 -4.50 -25.49 20.48
C GLN A 107 -4.71 -24.59 19.25
N PRO A 108 -5.45 -25.05 18.21
CA PRO A 108 -5.69 -24.25 17.02
C PRO A 108 -6.51 -23.00 17.34
N ARG A 109 -6.15 -21.88 16.71
CA ARG A 109 -6.90 -20.62 16.80
C ARG A 109 -7.84 -20.52 15.61
N THR A 110 -9.12 -20.49 15.91
CA THR A 110 -10.18 -20.27 14.92
C THR A 110 -10.94 -19.01 15.33
N LEU A 111 -11.39 -18.25 14.34
CA LEU A 111 -12.22 -17.08 14.55
C LEU A 111 -13.35 -17.06 13.54
N GLY A 112 -14.60 -17.01 14.01
CA GLY A 112 -15.75 -16.65 13.18
C GLY A 112 -16.18 -15.20 13.41
N VAL A 113 -17.07 -14.69 12.57
CA VAL A 113 -17.60 -13.33 12.65
C VAL A 113 -19.12 -13.37 12.63
N VAL A 114 -19.73 -12.71 13.60
CA VAL A 114 -21.17 -12.42 13.62
C VAL A 114 -21.38 -10.92 13.66
N PHE A 115 -22.37 -10.44 12.91
CA PHE A 115 -22.74 -9.03 12.86
C PHE A 115 -24.25 -8.86 12.80
N GLU A 116 -24.76 -7.86 13.51
CA GLU A 116 -26.19 -7.52 13.59
C GLU A 116 -26.39 -6.02 13.56
N ASP A 117 -27.44 -5.60 12.83
CA ASP A 117 -27.80 -4.20 12.59
C ASP A 117 -26.58 -3.31 12.28
N LEU A 118 -25.62 -3.87 11.53
CA LEU A 118 -24.38 -3.18 11.21
C LEU A 118 -24.67 -1.97 10.32
N GLU A 119 -24.21 -0.81 10.80
CA GLU A 119 -24.31 0.46 10.10
C GLU A 119 -22.93 1.12 10.00
N VAL A 120 -22.52 1.52 8.79
CA VAL A 120 -21.22 2.17 8.57
C VAL A 120 -21.43 3.58 8.06
N VAL A 121 -21.09 4.55 8.88
CA VAL A 121 -21.24 5.96 8.57
C VAL A 121 -19.90 6.52 8.09
N GLY A 122 -19.86 6.96 6.84
CA GLY A 122 -18.74 7.63 6.24
C GLY A 122 -18.85 9.14 6.33
N LEU A 123 -17.72 9.81 6.15
CA LEU A 123 -17.71 11.24 5.81
C LEU A 123 -18.27 11.36 4.38
N GLY A 124 -19.41 12.02 4.24
CA GLY A 124 -20.01 12.32 2.95
C GLY A 124 -19.05 13.17 2.11
N ALA A 125 -19.14 13.03 0.79
CA ALA A 125 -18.45 13.92 -0.14
C ALA A 125 -19.03 15.34 -0.03
N SER A 126 -18.67 16.10 1.01
CA SER A 126 -18.72 17.57 0.92
C SER A 126 -17.88 17.97 -0.27
N ASN A 127 -18.37 18.92 -1.07
CA ASN A 127 -17.60 19.65 -2.07
C ASN A 127 -16.32 20.23 -1.45
N ARG A 128 -15.24 19.44 -1.37
CA ARG A 128 -13.93 19.93 -0.92
C ARG A 128 -13.26 20.53 -2.14
N PHE A 129 -13.02 21.83 -2.05
CA PHE A 129 -12.32 22.55 -3.08
C PHE A 129 -10.81 22.31 -2.96
N GLN A 130 -10.11 22.21 -4.09
CA GLN A 130 -8.65 22.10 -4.09
C GLN A 130 -8.04 23.32 -3.39
N PRO A 131 -7.27 23.13 -2.30
CA PRO A 131 -6.63 24.25 -1.62
C PRO A 131 -5.56 24.84 -2.52
N THR A 132 -5.72 26.10 -2.91
CA THR A 132 -4.68 26.92 -3.55
C THR A 132 -3.85 27.66 -2.50
N LEU A 133 -2.63 28.07 -2.84
CA LEU A 133 -1.73 28.80 -1.93
C LEU A 133 -2.38 30.06 -1.32
N GLY A 134 -3.19 30.78 -2.10
CA GLY A 134 -3.97 31.93 -1.63
C GLY A 134 -5.19 31.57 -0.76
N SER A 135 -5.77 30.38 -0.96
CA SER A 135 -6.94 29.91 -0.19
C SER A 135 -6.60 29.41 1.22
N LEU A 136 -5.34 29.02 1.47
CA LEU A 136 -4.85 28.59 2.78
C LEU A 136 -4.72 29.76 3.77
N PHE A 137 -4.51 30.97 3.27
CA PHE A 137 -4.34 32.18 4.07
C PHE A 137 -5.59 33.07 4.11
N SER A 138 -6.69 32.69 3.46
CA SER A 138 -7.93 33.47 3.49
C SER A 138 -8.76 33.16 4.75
N TYR A 139 -9.06 34.20 5.53
CA TYR A 139 -9.77 34.10 6.81
C TYR A 139 -11.16 33.43 6.70
N GLN A 140 -11.88 33.67 5.59
CA GLN A 140 -13.20 33.06 5.33
C GLN A 140 -13.14 31.55 5.12
N ASN A 141 -12.10 31.03 4.46
CA ASN A 141 -11.94 29.59 4.30
C ASN A 141 -11.47 28.93 5.60
N MET A 142 -10.71 29.64 6.44
CA MET A 142 -10.31 29.15 7.76
C MET A 142 -11.53 28.98 8.68
N LEU A 143 -12.45 29.96 8.71
CA LEU A 143 -13.70 29.86 9.46
C LEU A 143 -14.64 28.77 8.92
N ASN A 144 -14.80 28.69 7.60
CA ASN A 144 -15.60 27.62 6.98
C ASN A 144 -14.97 26.23 7.19
N GLY A 145 -13.64 26.15 7.21
CA GLY A 145 -12.89 24.94 7.56
C GLY A 145 -13.12 24.51 9.01
N ILE A 146 -13.17 25.44 9.96
CA ILE A 146 -13.49 25.16 11.37
C ILE A 146 -14.95 24.70 11.51
N ARG A 147 -15.89 25.32 10.78
CA ARG A 147 -17.31 24.96 10.81
C ARG A 147 -17.55 23.57 10.21
N ALA A 148 -16.92 23.27 9.07
CA ALA A 148 -16.95 21.96 8.43
C ALA A 148 -16.23 20.87 9.25
N ALA A 149 -15.21 21.24 10.03
CA ALA A 149 -14.56 20.32 10.97
C ALA A 149 -15.45 20.00 12.19
N ARG A 150 -16.34 20.92 12.60
CA ARG A 150 -17.31 20.70 13.70
C ARG A 150 -18.53 19.88 13.27
N HIS A 151 -19.02 20.07 12.04
CA HIS A 151 -20.15 19.33 11.48
C HIS A 151 -19.79 18.77 10.10
N PRO A 152 -19.03 17.68 10.05
CA PRO A 152 -18.78 17.01 8.78
C PRO A 152 -20.10 16.46 8.22
N PRO A 153 -20.39 16.58 6.91
CA PRO A 153 -21.51 15.86 6.34
C PRO A 153 -21.23 14.37 6.48
N ILE A 154 -22.19 13.65 7.04
CA ILE A 154 -22.13 12.20 7.21
C ILE A 154 -23.04 11.56 6.19
N ARG A 155 -22.61 10.42 5.64
CA ARG A 155 -23.43 9.59 4.76
C ARG A 155 -23.38 8.17 5.29
N ASN A 156 -24.53 7.55 5.42
CA ASN A 156 -24.58 6.12 5.70
C ASN A 156 -24.15 5.35 4.44
N ILE A 157 -23.08 4.56 4.55
CA ILE A 157 -22.52 3.74 3.47
C ILE A 157 -23.14 2.34 3.49
N LEU A 158 -23.33 1.74 4.67
CA LEU A 158 -23.93 0.42 4.84
C LEU A 158 -25.00 0.50 5.92
N GLY A 159 -26.20 -0.04 5.71
CA GLY A 159 -27.25 -0.03 6.73
C GLY A 159 -28.01 -1.35 6.85
N GLY A 160 -28.13 -1.85 8.09
CA GLY A 160 -29.00 -2.97 8.43
C GLY A 160 -28.47 -4.33 7.99
N PHE A 161 -27.16 -4.53 8.06
CA PHE A 161 -26.52 -5.81 7.74
C PHE A 161 -26.59 -6.77 8.92
N GLU A 162 -27.02 -8.00 8.66
CA GLU A 162 -27.12 -9.08 9.65
C GLU A 162 -26.64 -10.41 9.05
N GLY A 163 -25.76 -11.13 9.76
CA GLY A 163 -25.21 -12.37 9.23
C GLY A 163 -24.12 -12.98 10.11
N VAL A 164 -23.80 -14.24 9.81
CA VAL A 164 -22.74 -14.99 10.47
C VAL A 164 -21.90 -15.78 9.46
N VAL A 165 -20.58 -15.74 9.66
CA VAL A 165 -19.60 -16.56 8.93
C VAL A 165 -18.81 -17.38 9.95
N ARG A 166 -18.95 -18.71 9.88
CA ARG A 166 -18.30 -19.63 10.82
C ARG A 166 -16.86 -19.95 10.39
N PRO A 167 -15.99 -20.35 11.33
CA PRO A 167 -14.71 -20.96 11.00
C PRO A 167 -14.87 -22.08 9.96
N GLY A 168 -13.99 -22.11 8.96
CA GLY A 168 -14.06 -23.09 7.88
C GLY A 168 -15.02 -22.74 6.73
N GLN A 169 -15.77 -21.63 6.81
CA GLN A 169 -16.67 -21.18 5.74
C GLN A 169 -16.04 -20.11 4.84
N MET A 170 -16.41 -20.16 3.56
CA MET A 170 -16.13 -19.12 2.57
C MET A 170 -17.39 -18.30 2.24
N LEU A 171 -17.32 -16.99 2.45
CA LEU A 171 -18.34 -16.01 2.06
C LEU A 171 -17.93 -15.27 0.78
N LEU A 172 -18.80 -15.28 -0.23
CA LEU A 172 -18.69 -14.44 -1.42
C LEU A 172 -19.50 -13.15 -1.26
N VAL A 173 -18.87 -12.00 -1.43
CA VAL A 173 -19.53 -10.69 -1.40
C VAL A 173 -19.66 -10.17 -2.83
N LEU A 174 -20.89 -9.99 -3.29
CA LEU A 174 -21.24 -9.50 -4.61
C LEU A 174 -21.95 -8.15 -4.51
N GLY A 175 -21.71 -7.29 -5.48
CA GLY A 175 -22.39 -6.01 -5.60
C GLY A 175 -21.79 -5.18 -6.72
N ALA A 176 -22.56 -4.25 -7.27
CA ALA A 176 -22.06 -3.31 -8.27
C ALA A 176 -20.92 -2.43 -7.69
N PRO A 177 -20.00 -1.92 -8.52
CA PRO A 177 -18.99 -0.97 -8.05
C PRO A 177 -19.63 0.21 -7.31
N GLY A 178 -19.13 0.55 -6.13
CA GLY A 178 -19.70 1.61 -5.28
C GLY A 178 -20.88 1.18 -4.38
N SER A 179 -21.34 -0.08 -4.45
CA SER A 179 -22.41 -0.60 -3.59
C SER A 179 -22.02 -0.77 -2.13
N GLY A 180 -20.72 -0.83 -1.81
CA GLY A 180 -20.22 -0.96 -0.43
C GLY A 180 -19.46 -2.25 -0.11
N CYS A 181 -19.14 -3.11 -1.09
CA CYS A 181 -18.38 -4.36 -0.89
C CYS A 181 -17.06 -4.14 -0.13
N THR A 182 -16.18 -3.25 -0.61
CA THR A 182 -14.92 -2.91 0.06
C THR A 182 -15.14 -2.42 1.49
N THR A 183 -16.19 -1.62 1.71
CA THR A 183 -16.55 -1.13 3.05
C THR A 183 -16.93 -2.27 3.98
N PHE A 184 -17.72 -3.23 3.49
CA PHE A 184 -18.12 -4.41 4.25
C PHE A 184 -16.90 -5.30 4.58
N LEU A 185 -16.00 -5.53 3.63
CA LEU A 185 -14.79 -6.30 3.89
C LEU A 185 -13.87 -5.63 4.92
N LYS A 186 -13.68 -4.31 4.83
CA LYS A 186 -12.88 -3.54 5.78
C LYS A 186 -13.49 -3.57 7.18
N THR A 187 -14.81 -3.46 7.33
CA THR A 187 -15.45 -3.55 8.64
C THR A 187 -15.37 -4.94 9.24
N MET A 188 -15.52 -6.00 8.43
CA MET A 188 -15.28 -7.38 8.86
C MET A 188 -13.81 -7.61 9.26
N ALA A 189 -12.86 -6.96 8.57
CA ALA A 189 -11.45 -6.99 8.92
C ALA A 189 -11.06 -6.05 10.09
N ASN A 190 -12.04 -5.48 10.79
CA ASN A 190 -11.86 -4.54 11.90
C ASN A 190 -11.09 -3.25 11.55
N MET A 191 -11.08 -2.83 10.28
CA MET A 191 -10.48 -1.58 9.82
C MET A 191 -11.46 -0.41 9.96
N ARG A 192 -11.82 -0.07 11.21
CA ARG A 192 -12.85 0.93 11.52
C ARG A 192 -12.35 2.39 11.52
N ASP A 193 -11.03 2.59 11.63
CA ASP A 193 -10.39 3.92 11.77
C ASP A 193 -10.58 4.85 10.55
N GLU A 194 -11.05 4.33 9.41
CA GLU A 194 -11.30 5.08 8.18
C GLU A 194 -12.69 5.73 8.13
N TYR A 195 -13.62 5.25 8.96
CA TYR A 195 -15.02 5.66 8.96
C TYR A 195 -15.29 6.65 10.10
N TYR A 196 -16.37 7.42 9.97
CA TYR A 196 -16.77 8.34 11.03
C TYR A 196 -17.31 7.58 12.25
N ALA A 197 -18.17 6.59 12.00
CA ALA A 197 -18.70 5.68 13.00
C ALA A 197 -19.06 4.33 12.37
N VAL A 198 -18.96 3.26 13.17
CA VAL A 198 -19.49 1.94 12.83
C VAL A 198 -20.42 1.54 13.97
N ASN A 199 -21.72 1.61 13.72
CA ASN A 199 -22.77 1.23 14.67
C ASN A 199 -23.19 -0.23 14.43
N GLY A 200 -23.96 -0.78 15.36
CA GLY A 200 -24.36 -2.19 15.35
C GLY A 200 -23.39 -3.08 16.13
N GLU A 201 -23.78 -4.35 16.28
CA GLU A 201 -23.01 -5.34 17.02
C GLU A 201 -22.16 -6.16 16.06
N VAL A 202 -20.86 -6.29 16.36
CA VAL A 202 -19.97 -7.20 15.65
C VAL A 202 -19.12 -7.92 16.68
N HIS A 203 -19.12 -9.24 16.64
CA HIS A 203 -18.33 -10.08 17.53
C HIS A 203 -17.47 -11.05 16.74
N TYR A 204 -16.25 -11.25 17.23
CA TYR A 204 -15.28 -12.21 16.70
C TYR A 204 -15.26 -13.40 17.67
N ASP A 205 -16.15 -14.37 17.48
CA ASP A 205 -16.53 -15.34 18.51
C ASP A 205 -16.85 -14.68 19.87
N SER A 206 -15.96 -14.86 20.85
CA SER A 206 -16.10 -14.31 22.21
C SER A 206 -15.39 -12.96 22.39
N LEU A 207 -14.70 -12.46 21.36
CA LEU A 207 -13.88 -11.25 21.40
C LEU A 207 -14.63 -10.04 20.83
N SER A 208 -14.44 -8.88 21.47
CA SER A 208 -14.98 -7.62 20.94
C SER A 208 -14.07 -7.04 19.84
N PRO A 209 -14.59 -6.13 18.99
CA PRO A 209 -13.76 -5.41 18.02
C PRO A 209 -12.61 -4.65 18.69
N SER A 210 -12.81 -4.17 19.92
CA SER A 210 -11.78 -3.47 20.67
C SER A 210 -10.65 -4.41 21.15
N ASP A 211 -10.96 -5.67 21.43
CA ASP A 211 -9.98 -6.68 21.82
C ASP A 211 -9.12 -7.09 20.63
N ILE A 212 -9.75 -7.33 19.47
CA ILE A 212 -9.04 -7.57 18.21
C ILE A 212 -8.13 -6.37 17.88
N GLN A 213 -8.66 -5.15 17.98
CA GLN A 213 -7.89 -3.94 17.70
C GLN A 213 -6.76 -3.71 18.72
N LYS A 214 -6.76 -4.27 19.92
CA LYS A 214 -5.65 -4.05 20.87
C LYS A 214 -4.65 -5.20 20.86
N HIS A 215 -5.14 -6.44 20.77
CA HIS A 215 -4.36 -7.63 21.10
C HIS A 215 -4.22 -8.61 19.93
N PHE A 216 -5.17 -8.67 18.98
CA PHE A 216 -5.20 -9.74 17.97
C PHE A 216 -5.31 -9.24 16.52
N ARG A 217 -4.81 -8.03 16.23
CA ARG A 217 -4.85 -7.44 14.87
C ARG A 217 -4.28 -8.36 13.80
N GLY A 218 -3.20 -9.09 14.12
CA GLY A 218 -2.54 -9.98 13.17
C GLY A 218 -3.36 -11.21 12.78
N ASP A 219 -4.43 -11.53 13.50
CA ASP A 219 -5.27 -12.69 13.22
C ASP A 219 -6.46 -12.33 12.32
N VAL A 220 -6.71 -11.03 12.09
CA VAL A 220 -7.73 -10.52 11.18
C VAL A 220 -7.05 -9.72 10.08
N GLN A 221 -7.04 -10.27 8.86
CA GLN A 221 -6.25 -9.76 7.75
C GLN A 221 -7.12 -9.23 6.62
N TYR A 222 -6.66 -8.16 5.99
CA TYR A 222 -7.30 -7.55 4.82
C TYR A 222 -6.30 -7.46 3.66
N CYS A 223 -6.63 -8.10 2.55
CA CYS A 223 -5.91 -7.94 1.28
C CYS A 223 -6.63 -6.86 0.45
N PRO A 224 -6.00 -5.69 0.23
CA PRO A 224 -6.59 -4.63 -0.60
C PRO A 224 -6.67 -5.02 -2.09
N GLU A 225 -7.48 -4.27 -2.83
CA GLU A 225 -7.55 -4.37 -4.29
C GLU A 225 -6.22 -3.93 -4.95
N ASP A 226 -5.63 -2.83 -4.49
CA ASP A 226 -4.38 -2.28 -5.01
C ASP A 226 -3.13 -2.98 -4.46
N ASP A 227 -2.21 -3.36 -5.35
CA ASP A 227 -0.97 -4.04 -5.01
C ASP A 227 0.17 -3.04 -4.71
N VAL A 228 0.32 -2.67 -3.44
CA VAL A 228 1.38 -1.74 -3.00
C VAL A 228 2.50 -2.46 -2.23
N HIS A 229 3.68 -2.47 -2.85
CA HIS A 229 4.91 -3.11 -2.35
C HIS A 229 6.09 -2.16 -2.47
N PHE A 230 7.20 -2.44 -1.78
CA PHE A 230 8.45 -1.75 -2.06
C PHE A 230 9.00 -2.22 -3.42
N PRO A 231 9.16 -1.32 -4.40
CA PRO A 231 9.46 -1.71 -5.78
C PRO A 231 10.84 -2.33 -5.95
N THR A 232 11.79 -1.99 -5.08
CA THR A 232 13.19 -2.45 -5.15
C THR A 232 13.44 -3.80 -4.49
N LEU A 233 12.47 -4.33 -3.74
CA LEU A 233 12.60 -5.64 -3.10
C LEU A 233 12.22 -6.75 -4.07
N THR A 234 12.85 -7.92 -3.90
CA THR A 234 12.49 -9.11 -4.66
C THR A 234 11.22 -9.76 -4.13
N VAL A 235 10.61 -10.62 -4.95
CA VAL A 235 9.45 -11.44 -4.55
C VAL A 235 9.77 -12.25 -3.28
N GLU A 236 10.92 -12.93 -3.27
CA GLU A 236 11.39 -13.70 -2.11
C GLU A 236 11.52 -12.84 -0.85
N GLN A 237 12.17 -11.68 -0.95
CA GLN A 237 12.41 -10.80 0.19
C GLN A 237 11.11 -10.26 0.79
N THR A 238 10.09 -10.05 -0.05
CA THR A 238 8.77 -9.57 0.37
C THR A 238 8.02 -10.63 1.15
N ILE A 239 7.94 -11.86 0.63
CA ILE A 239 7.28 -12.99 1.30
C ILE A 239 8.04 -13.42 2.56
N ASP A 240 9.39 -13.47 2.49
CA ASP A 240 10.27 -13.80 3.61
C ASP A 240 10.06 -12.84 4.79
N PHE A 241 9.92 -11.54 4.52
CA PHE A 241 9.68 -10.56 5.57
C PHE A 241 8.36 -10.81 6.32
N ALA A 242 7.28 -11.11 5.59
CA ALA A 242 5.98 -11.43 6.21
C ALA A 242 6.06 -12.75 7.02
N ALA A 243 6.62 -13.80 6.42
CA ALA A 243 6.79 -15.10 7.09
C ALA A 243 7.66 -15.00 8.36
N LYS A 244 8.74 -14.21 8.31
CA LYS A 244 9.67 -14.01 9.44
C LYS A 244 9.08 -13.22 10.59
N THR A 245 8.22 -12.24 10.31
CA THR A 245 7.60 -11.40 11.33
C THR A 245 6.41 -12.08 12.01
N ARG A 246 5.76 -13.03 11.33
CA ARG A 246 4.63 -13.82 11.85
C ARG A 246 4.98 -15.29 12.18
N ALA A 247 6.28 -15.59 12.29
CA ALA A 247 6.74 -16.92 12.69
C ALA A 247 6.44 -17.20 14.18
N PRO A 248 5.75 -18.30 14.52
CA PRO A 248 5.42 -18.64 15.90
C PRO A 248 6.66 -19.01 16.71
N ARG A 249 6.54 -18.98 18.05
CA ARG A 249 7.58 -19.46 18.96
C ARG A 249 7.69 -20.99 18.97
N SER A 250 6.57 -21.71 19.06
CA SER A 250 6.55 -23.18 18.95
C SER A 250 6.59 -23.55 17.47
N HIS A 251 7.80 -23.61 16.93
CA HIS A 251 8.07 -24.18 15.61
C HIS A 251 8.29 -25.69 15.78
N LEU A 252 7.76 -26.46 14.83
CA LEU A 252 7.77 -27.93 14.75
C LEU A 252 9.20 -28.52 14.71
N GLY A 253 9.96 -28.45 15.81
CA GLY A 253 11.33 -28.96 15.92
C GLY A 253 12.41 -28.22 15.11
N GLU A 254 12.03 -27.40 14.12
CA GLU A 254 12.96 -26.68 13.23
C GLU A 254 13.43 -25.33 13.80
N THR A 255 14.53 -24.78 13.30
CA THR A 255 14.88 -23.39 13.62
C THR A 255 13.92 -22.40 12.97
N ARG A 256 13.70 -21.21 13.56
CA ARG A 256 12.92 -20.11 12.94
C ARG A 256 13.35 -19.77 11.51
N LYS A 257 14.60 -20.07 11.15
CA LYS A 257 15.14 -19.80 9.81
C LYS A 257 14.66 -20.81 8.77
N GLU A 258 14.62 -22.08 9.15
CA GLU A 258 14.10 -23.15 8.29
C GLU A 258 12.59 -22.99 8.10
N TYR A 259 11.86 -22.67 9.17
CA TYR A 259 10.42 -22.44 9.10
C TYR A 259 10.01 -21.41 8.05
N HIS A 260 10.58 -20.18 8.10
CA HIS A 260 10.18 -19.16 7.12
C HIS A 260 10.65 -19.50 5.70
N LYS A 261 11.81 -20.17 5.55
CA LYS A 261 12.29 -20.62 4.25
C LYS A 261 11.33 -21.64 3.63
N MET A 262 10.88 -22.61 4.42
CA MET A 262 9.87 -23.59 4.01
C MET A 262 8.58 -22.89 3.57
N ILE A 263 8.07 -21.94 4.37
CA ILE A 263 6.85 -21.20 4.03
C ILE A 263 7.02 -20.41 2.72
N VAL A 264 8.15 -19.74 2.53
CA VAL A 264 8.48 -19.03 1.28
C VAL A 264 8.52 -20.00 0.10
N ASP A 265 9.17 -21.16 0.24
CA ASP A 265 9.28 -22.16 -0.81
C ASP A 265 7.91 -22.75 -1.17
N VAL A 266 7.06 -23.04 -0.18
CA VAL A 266 5.68 -23.53 -0.38
C VAL A 266 4.82 -22.48 -1.09
N LEU A 267 4.81 -21.23 -0.60
CA LEU A 267 3.99 -20.16 -1.19
C LEU A 267 4.46 -19.78 -2.59
N THR A 268 5.77 -19.65 -2.81
CA THR A 268 6.29 -19.35 -4.16
C THR A 268 6.03 -20.47 -5.16
N THR A 269 5.96 -21.73 -4.71
CA THR A 269 5.59 -22.86 -5.57
C THR A 269 4.09 -22.89 -5.84
N LEU A 270 3.26 -22.73 -4.79
CA LEU A 270 1.80 -22.74 -4.90
C LEU A 270 1.28 -21.67 -5.87
N PHE A 271 1.88 -20.49 -5.85
CA PHE A 271 1.47 -19.38 -6.72
C PHE A 271 2.22 -19.32 -8.05
N GLY A 272 3.08 -20.31 -8.38
CA GLY A 272 3.85 -20.31 -9.62
C GLY A 272 4.75 -19.07 -9.75
N LEU A 273 5.42 -18.69 -8.66
CA LEU A 273 6.31 -17.52 -8.55
C LEU A 273 7.81 -17.91 -8.48
N ARG A 274 8.16 -19.20 -8.66
CA ARG A 274 9.55 -19.66 -8.54
C ARG A 274 10.49 -19.02 -9.56
N HIS A 275 10.07 -18.88 -10.82
CA HIS A 275 10.86 -18.23 -11.87
C HIS A 275 11.09 -16.73 -11.58
N ALA A 276 10.16 -16.09 -10.87
CA ALA A 276 10.22 -14.68 -10.51
C ALA A 276 10.78 -14.42 -9.10
N ARG A 277 11.22 -15.46 -8.38
CA ARG A 277 11.64 -15.40 -6.97
C ARG A 277 12.67 -14.30 -6.67
N LYS A 278 13.67 -14.16 -7.54
CA LYS A 278 14.76 -13.18 -7.42
C LYS A 278 14.51 -11.87 -8.18
N THR A 279 13.39 -11.77 -8.89
CA THR A 279 13.03 -10.58 -9.67
C THR A 279 12.47 -9.51 -8.72
N PRO A 280 12.83 -8.22 -8.91
CA PRO A 280 12.21 -7.12 -8.16
C PRO A 280 10.70 -7.05 -8.44
N VAL A 281 9.91 -6.69 -7.43
CA VAL A 281 8.46 -6.54 -7.58
C VAL A 281 8.13 -5.39 -8.54
N GLY A 282 8.86 -4.28 -8.44
CA GLY A 282 8.70 -3.11 -9.31
C GLY A 282 7.44 -2.27 -9.07
N ASP A 283 7.40 -1.15 -9.78
CA ASP A 283 6.28 -0.22 -9.86
C ASP A 283 6.19 0.37 -11.28
N ALA A 284 5.48 1.48 -11.46
CA ALA A 284 5.35 2.15 -12.76
C ALA A 284 6.70 2.73 -13.28
N ALA A 285 7.65 3.03 -12.40
CA ALA A 285 8.95 3.61 -12.74
C ALA A 285 10.07 2.55 -12.82
N ILE A 286 10.03 1.55 -11.94
CA ILE A 286 10.98 0.46 -11.85
C ILE A 286 10.34 -0.79 -12.42
N ARG A 287 10.88 -1.27 -13.55
CA ARG A 287 10.45 -2.54 -14.16
C ARG A 287 10.63 -3.69 -13.17
N GLY A 288 9.56 -4.47 -12.98
CA GLY A 288 9.56 -5.65 -12.12
C GLY A 288 8.74 -6.79 -12.70
N VAL A 289 8.10 -7.56 -11.83
CA VAL A 289 7.19 -8.65 -12.22
C VAL A 289 5.94 -8.12 -12.93
N SER A 290 5.26 -8.98 -13.70
CA SER A 290 4.02 -8.60 -14.38
C SER A 290 2.91 -8.25 -13.38
N GLY A 291 1.88 -7.49 -13.81
CA GLY A 291 0.76 -7.12 -12.92
C GLY A 291 0.05 -8.33 -12.29
N GLY A 292 -0.16 -9.41 -13.05
CA GLY A 292 -0.76 -10.64 -12.54
C GLY A 292 0.16 -11.39 -11.56
N GLU A 293 1.48 -11.40 -11.80
CA GLU A 293 2.46 -11.91 -10.82
C GLU A 293 2.49 -11.06 -9.56
N LYS A 294 2.43 -9.74 -9.69
CA LYS A 294 2.39 -8.80 -8.56
C LYS A 294 1.17 -9.04 -7.67
N LYS A 295 0.00 -9.31 -8.27
CA LYS A 295 -1.21 -9.70 -7.54
C LYS A 295 -1.01 -11.00 -6.75
N ARG A 296 -0.41 -12.01 -7.40
CA ARG A 296 -0.05 -13.28 -6.73
C ARG A 296 0.94 -13.07 -5.57
N VAL A 297 1.86 -12.12 -5.67
CA VAL A 297 2.77 -11.75 -4.56
C VAL A 297 2.00 -11.15 -3.39
N SER A 298 1.05 -10.24 -3.62
CA SER A 298 0.20 -9.68 -2.55
C SER A 298 -0.61 -10.74 -1.81
N ILE A 299 -1.15 -11.70 -2.57
CA ILE A 299 -1.89 -12.83 -2.02
C ILE A 299 -0.96 -13.71 -1.17
N ALA A 300 0.20 -14.09 -1.71
CA ALA A 300 1.18 -14.91 -1.01
C ALA A 300 1.69 -14.24 0.27
N GLU A 301 1.97 -12.93 0.23
CA GLU A 301 2.38 -12.16 1.41
C GLU A 301 1.28 -12.15 2.49
N THR A 302 0.01 -11.98 2.09
CA THR A 302 -1.12 -12.00 3.02
C THR A 302 -1.31 -13.39 3.65
N LEU A 303 -1.21 -14.47 2.87
CA LEU A 303 -1.26 -15.84 3.40
C LEU A 303 -0.08 -16.15 4.33
N ALA A 304 1.10 -15.60 4.07
CA ALA A 304 2.27 -15.76 4.93
C ALA A 304 2.05 -15.19 6.35
N THR A 305 1.08 -14.31 6.54
CA THR A 305 0.76 -13.72 7.87
C THR A 305 0.01 -14.65 8.82
N ARG A 306 -0.55 -15.77 8.33
CA ARG A 306 -1.31 -16.76 9.12
C ARG A 306 -2.51 -16.12 9.86
N GLY A 307 -3.37 -15.39 9.14
CA GLY A 307 -4.62 -14.86 9.71
C GLY A 307 -5.68 -15.95 9.93
N CYS A 308 -6.49 -15.81 10.98
CA CYS A 308 -7.67 -16.64 11.25
C CYS A 308 -8.91 -16.17 10.46
N ILE A 309 -8.99 -14.87 10.18
CA ILE A 309 -9.98 -14.26 9.28
C ILE A 309 -9.24 -13.59 8.14
N GLY A 310 -9.57 -13.94 6.90
CA GLY A 310 -9.03 -13.31 5.69
C GLY A 310 -10.12 -12.63 4.88
N ALA A 311 -10.05 -11.30 4.76
CA ALA A 311 -10.88 -10.50 3.88
C ALA A 311 -10.11 -10.15 2.59
N TRP A 312 -10.62 -10.56 1.44
CA TRP A 312 -9.93 -10.49 0.16
C TRP A 312 -10.69 -9.59 -0.81
N ASP A 313 -10.20 -8.36 -1.01
CA ASP A 313 -10.90 -7.38 -1.84
C ASP A 313 -10.52 -7.49 -3.32
N ASN A 314 -11.47 -7.90 -4.14
CA ASN A 314 -11.37 -8.06 -5.60
C ASN A 314 -10.07 -8.77 -6.04
N SER A 315 -9.68 -9.80 -5.28
CA SER A 315 -8.36 -10.42 -5.38
C SER A 315 -8.11 -11.21 -6.67
N THR A 316 -9.18 -11.52 -7.43
CA THR A 316 -9.10 -12.18 -8.74
C THR A 316 -8.90 -11.21 -9.91
N ARG A 317 -9.03 -9.89 -9.70
CA ARG A 317 -8.79 -8.90 -10.74
C ARG A 317 -7.33 -8.94 -11.20
N GLY A 318 -7.12 -9.01 -12.50
CA GLY A 318 -5.79 -9.09 -13.10
C GLY A 318 -5.21 -10.51 -13.20
N LEU A 319 -5.94 -11.53 -12.75
CA LEU A 319 -5.63 -12.94 -13.01
C LEU A 319 -6.40 -13.44 -14.24
N ASP A 320 -5.81 -14.37 -14.98
CA ASP A 320 -6.53 -15.14 -16.00
C ASP A 320 -7.52 -16.13 -15.35
N ALA A 321 -8.51 -16.59 -16.11
CA ALA A 321 -9.60 -17.40 -15.57
C ALA A 321 -9.13 -18.71 -14.90
N SER A 322 -8.11 -19.38 -15.46
CA SER A 322 -7.50 -20.59 -14.88
C SER A 322 -6.80 -20.29 -13.56
N THR A 323 -5.91 -19.29 -13.54
CA THR A 323 -5.19 -18.90 -12.32
C THR A 323 -6.13 -18.41 -11.22
N ALA A 324 -7.18 -17.66 -11.57
CA ALA A 324 -8.19 -17.22 -10.61
C ALA A 324 -8.91 -18.41 -9.97
N LEU A 325 -9.25 -19.45 -10.75
CA LEU A 325 -9.89 -20.67 -10.24
C LEU A 325 -8.98 -21.45 -9.29
N GLU A 326 -7.72 -21.63 -9.66
CA GLU A 326 -6.73 -22.33 -8.83
C GLU A 326 -6.47 -21.58 -7.52
N TYR A 327 -6.41 -20.25 -7.56
CA TYR A 327 -6.28 -19.41 -6.38
C TYR A 327 -7.47 -19.60 -5.42
N VAL A 328 -8.71 -19.48 -5.90
CA VAL A 328 -9.89 -19.64 -5.04
C VAL A 328 -10.00 -21.08 -4.51
N ARG A 329 -9.56 -22.09 -5.28
CA ARG A 329 -9.41 -23.46 -4.78
C ARG A 329 -8.37 -23.58 -3.67
N ALA A 330 -7.24 -22.91 -3.79
CA ALA A 330 -6.22 -22.88 -2.74
C ALA A 330 -6.76 -22.21 -1.46
N LEU A 331 -7.52 -21.12 -1.59
CA LEU A 331 -8.23 -20.51 -0.46
C LEU A 331 -9.23 -21.48 0.16
N ARG A 332 -10.00 -22.22 -0.65
CA ARG A 332 -10.95 -23.22 -0.16
C ARG A 332 -10.26 -24.29 0.68
N ILE A 333 -9.16 -24.85 0.18
CA ILE A 333 -8.41 -25.88 0.88
C ILE A 333 -7.79 -25.32 2.17
N ALA A 334 -7.26 -24.10 2.14
CA ALA A 334 -6.73 -23.45 3.34
C ALA A 334 -7.83 -23.19 4.38
N THR A 335 -9.00 -22.75 3.94
CA THR A 335 -10.20 -22.50 4.78
C THR A 335 -10.63 -23.78 5.49
N GLU A 336 -10.77 -24.89 4.75
CA GLU A 336 -11.19 -26.19 5.31
C GLU A 336 -10.10 -26.86 6.17
N THR A 337 -8.82 -26.71 5.82
CA THR A 337 -7.73 -27.41 6.52
C THR A 337 -7.34 -26.72 7.83
N PHE A 338 -7.43 -25.38 7.87
CA PHE A 338 -7.02 -24.59 9.03
C PHE A 338 -8.20 -23.98 9.81
N ASP A 339 -9.44 -24.29 9.42
CA ASP A 339 -10.67 -23.68 9.96
C ASP A 339 -10.60 -22.14 9.95
N VAL A 340 -10.06 -21.58 8.87
CA VAL A 340 -9.95 -20.13 8.65
C VAL A 340 -11.27 -19.60 8.11
N THR A 341 -11.71 -18.45 8.56
CA THR A 341 -12.88 -17.76 7.99
C THR A 341 -12.45 -16.90 6.82
N THR A 342 -13.01 -17.14 5.63
CA THR A 342 -12.58 -16.47 4.40
C THR A 342 -13.73 -15.67 3.79
N ILE A 343 -13.53 -14.37 3.60
CA ILE A 343 -14.50 -13.45 3.01
C ILE A 343 -13.88 -12.86 1.74
N VAL A 344 -14.50 -13.06 0.58
CA VAL A 344 -13.95 -12.65 -0.71
C VAL A 344 -14.95 -11.78 -1.44
N SER A 345 -14.55 -10.60 -1.91
CA SER A 345 -15.32 -9.84 -2.89
C SER A 345 -14.82 -10.15 -4.30
N ILE A 346 -15.74 -10.39 -5.23
CA ILE A 346 -15.44 -10.59 -6.65
C ILE A 346 -16.52 -9.89 -7.47
N TYR A 347 -16.15 -8.90 -8.29
CA TYR A 347 -17.15 -8.21 -9.13
C TYR A 347 -17.71 -9.10 -10.24
N GLN A 348 -16.88 -9.99 -10.80
CA GLN A 348 -17.25 -10.91 -11.87
C GLN A 348 -16.70 -12.30 -11.56
N ALA A 349 -17.58 -13.20 -11.11
CA ALA A 349 -17.21 -14.58 -10.84
C ALA A 349 -17.76 -15.51 -11.94
N GLY A 350 -16.89 -16.35 -12.48
CA GLY A 350 -17.30 -17.47 -13.32
C GLY A 350 -18.10 -18.50 -12.53
N GLU A 351 -18.91 -19.31 -13.22
CA GLU A 351 -19.76 -20.33 -12.57
C GLU A 351 -18.93 -21.35 -11.77
N SER A 352 -17.75 -21.75 -12.27
CA SER A 352 -16.84 -22.66 -11.57
C SER A 352 -16.27 -22.07 -10.27
N LEU A 353 -16.10 -20.74 -10.21
CA LEU A 353 -15.66 -20.04 -8.99
C LEU A 353 -16.79 -19.95 -7.98
N TYR A 354 -18.00 -19.62 -8.44
CA TYR A 354 -19.18 -19.45 -7.59
C TYR A 354 -19.47 -20.70 -6.74
N ARG A 355 -19.32 -21.91 -7.33
CA ARG A 355 -19.58 -23.19 -6.66
C ARG A 355 -18.65 -23.53 -5.50
N LEU A 356 -17.54 -22.80 -5.34
CA LEU A 356 -16.57 -23.02 -4.24
C LEU A 356 -16.97 -22.32 -2.94
N PHE A 357 -17.94 -21.41 -2.99
CA PHE A 357 -18.38 -20.62 -1.84
C PHE A 357 -19.55 -21.30 -1.10
N ASP A 358 -19.56 -21.21 0.23
CA ASP A 358 -20.65 -21.75 1.05
C ASP A 358 -21.80 -20.75 1.14
N LYS A 359 -21.47 -19.47 1.33
CA LYS A 359 -22.43 -18.37 1.50
C LYS A 359 -22.18 -17.25 0.50
N VAL A 360 -23.23 -16.49 0.18
CA VAL A 360 -23.19 -15.28 -0.65
C VAL A 360 -23.88 -14.13 0.09
N CYS A 361 -23.26 -12.95 0.07
CA CYS A 361 -23.84 -11.68 0.48
C CYS A 361 -23.97 -10.77 -0.76
N LEU A 362 -25.20 -10.40 -1.13
CA LEU A 362 -25.46 -9.47 -2.22
C LEU A 362 -25.77 -8.08 -1.65
N ILE A 363 -25.00 -7.09 -2.07
CA ILE A 363 -25.11 -5.70 -1.64
C ILE A 363 -25.67 -4.85 -2.78
N TYR A 364 -26.72 -4.09 -2.48
CA TYR A 364 -27.33 -3.12 -3.39
C TYR A 364 -27.40 -1.74 -2.71
N GLU A 365 -26.67 -0.75 -3.23
CA GLU A 365 -26.63 0.64 -2.72
C GLU A 365 -26.46 0.77 -1.18
N GLY A 366 -25.61 -0.06 -0.60
CA GLY A 366 -25.36 -0.04 0.85
C GLY A 366 -26.42 -0.74 1.69
N LYS A 367 -27.31 -1.52 1.07
CA LYS A 367 -28.30 -2.39 1.73
C LYS A 367 -28.06 -3.85 1.35
N MET A 368 -28.42 -4.74 2.26
CA MET A 368 -28.27 -6.18 2.07
C MET A 368 -29.49 -6.74 1.35
N ALA A 369 -29.33 -7.13 0.08
CA ALA A 369 -30.40 -7.70 -0.73
C ALA A 369 -30.59 -9.21 -0.51
N TYR A 370 -29.51 -9.91 -0.14
CA TYR A 370 -29.51 -11.34 0.17
C TYR A 370 -28.29 -11.69 1.03
N PHE A 371 -28.49 -12.57 2.00
CA PHE A 371 -27.40 -13.25 2.73
C PHE A 371 -27.80 -14.69 3.04
N GLY A 372 -26.96 -15.65 2.66
CA GLY A 372 -27.27 -17.06 2.92
C GLY A 372 -26.49 -18.03 2.04
N PRO A 373 -26.92 -19.30 1.96
CA PRO A 373 -26.25 -20.32 1.15
C PRO A 373 -26.13 -19.93 -0.33
N ALA A 374 -24.99 -20.20 -0.94
CA ALA A 374 -24.73 -19.86 -2.35
C ALA A 374 -25.67 -20.60 -3.32
N ASP A 375 -26.00 -21.86 -3.02
CA ASP A 375 -26.82 -22.71 -3.90
C ASP A 375 -28.27 -22.23 -4.00
N GLN A 376 -28.78 -21.52 -2.99
CA GLN A 376 -30.16 -21.04 -2.93
C GLN A 376 -30.35 -19.62 -3.48
N ALA A 377 -29.27 -18.84 -3.63
CA ALA A 377 -29.34 -17.44 -4.00
C ALA A 377 -30.00 -17.22 -5.37
N LYS A 378 -29.67 -18.07 -6.36
CA LYS A 378 -30.28 -18.00 -7.69
C LYS A 378 -31.79 -18.22 -7.63
N GLN A 379 -32.21 -19.26 -6.92
CA GLN A 379 -33.62 -19.63 -6.79
C GLN A 379 -34.42 -18.52 -6.10
N TYR A 380 -33.87 -17.90 -5.07
CA TYR A 380 -34.49 -16.77 -4.37
C TYR A 380 -34.90 -15.62 -5.31
N PHE A 381 -34.02 -15.21 -6.25
CA PHE A 381 -34.36 -14.15 -7.20
C PHE A 381 -35.27 -14.62 -8.35
N LEU A 382 -35.20 -15.91 -8.73
CA LEU A 382 -36.15 -16.50 -9.68
C LEU A 382 -37.57 -16.55 -9.10
N ASP A 383 -37.71 -16.92 -7.84
CA ASP A 383 -38.98 -16.98 -7.11
C ASP A 383 -39.56 -15.59 -6.88
N MET A 384 -38.70 -14.59 -6.70
CA MET A 384 -39.09 -13.19 -6.65
C MET A 384 -39.69 -12.70 -7.98
N GLY A 385 -39.22 -13.24 -9.12
CA GLY A 385 -39.73 -12.93 -10.46
C GLY A 385 -38.71 -12.30 -11.43
N TYR A 386 -37.42 -12.37 -11.12
CA TYR A 386 -36.34 -11.98 -12.03
C TYR A 386 -35.86 -13.17 -12.86
N GLU A 387 -35.45 -12.93 -14.10
CA GLU A 387 -34.92 -13.97 -14.99
C GLU A 387 -33.50 -13.66 -15.46
N PRO A 388 -32.61 -14.67 -15.54
CA PRO A 388 -31.26 -14.48 -16.06
C PRO A 388 -31.26 -14.33 -17.58
N ALA A 389 -30.31 -13.55 -18.09
CA ALA A 389 -30.05 -13.50 -19.53
C ALA A 389 -29.49 -14.83 -20.06
N ASN A 390 -29.58 -15.04 -21.37
CA ASN A 390 -29.10 -16.28 -21.99
C ASN A 390 -27.59 -16.46 -21.76
N ARG A 391 -27.19 -17.62 -21.22
CA ARG A 391 -25.79 -17.98 -20.86
C ARG A 391 -25.15 -17.09 -19.78
N GLN A 392 -25.94 -16.36 -19.01
CA GLN A 392 -25.45 -15.58 -17.88
C GLN A 392 -25.00 -16.51 -16.73
N THR A 393 -23.87 -16.21 -16.09
CA THR A 393 -23.43 -16.95 -14.90
C THR A 393 -24.27 -16.58 -13.69
N THR A 394 -24.28 -17.42 -12.66
CA THR A 394 -25.08 -17.15 -11.46
C THR A 394 -24.66 -15.85 -10.78
N ALA A 395 -23.37 -15.61 -10.59
CA ALA A 395 -22.87 -14.39 -9.96
C ALA A 395 -23.25 -13.12 -10.76
N ASP A 396 -23.13 -13.17 -12.09
CA ASP A 396 -23.49 -12.05 -12.95
C ASP A 396 -25.00 -11.80 -12.95
N PHE A 397 -25.81 -12.86 -12.89
CA PHE A 397 -27.26 -12.73 -12.68
C PHE A 397 -27.56 -11.99 -11.36
N LEU A 398 -26.97 -12.42 -10.24
CA LEU A 398 -27.19 -11.77 -8.93
C LEU A 398 -26.83 -10.28 -8.95
N VAL A 399 -25.70 -9.92 -9.56
CA VAL A 399 -25.29 -8.50 -9.69
C VAL A 399 -26.23 -7.74 -10.62
N SER A 400 -26.62 -8.33 -11.76
CA SER A 400 -27.52 -7.70 -12.73
C SER A 400 -28.91 -7.38 -12.16
N VAL A 401 -29.41 -8.18 -11.20
CA VAL A 401 -30.68 -7.89 -10.49
C VAL A 401 -30.61 -6.58 -9.70
N THR A 402 -29.43 -6.23 -9.18
CA THR A 402 -29.20 -4.97 -8.45
C THR A 402 -29.06 -3.75 -9.37
N ASP A 403 -28.85 -3.94 -10.68
CA ASP A 403 -28.78 -2.83 -11.63
C ASP A 403 -30.15 -2.59 -12.28
N PRO A 404 -30.76 -1.40 -12.09
CA PRO A 404 -32.04 -1.05 -12.71
C PRO A 404 -32.07 -1.21 -14.24
N ASN A 405 -30.94 -1.06 -14.92
CA ASN A 405 -30.84 -1.12 -16.38
C ASN A 405 -30.59 -2.55 -16.91
N ALA A 406 -30.00 -3.43 -16.09
CA ALA A 406 -29.60 -4.77 -16.52
C ALA A 406 -30.60 -5.87 -16.13
N ARG A 407 -31.42 -5.64 -15.09
CA ARG A 407 -32.39 -6.64 -14.59
C ARG A 407 -33.49 -6.95 -15.60
N ILE A 408 -33.79 -8.24 -15.78
CA ILE A 408 -34.87 -8.72 -16.65
C ILE A 408 -36.00 -9.25 -15.76
N VAL A 409 -37.20 -8.68 -15.94
CA VAL A 409 -38.39 -9.04 -15.16
C VAL A 409 -39.23 -10.05 -15.95
N ARG A 410 -39.68 -11.12 -15.29
CA ARG A 410 -40.61 -12.09 -15.88
C ARG A 410 -41.93 -11.39 -16.26
N PRO A 411 -42.42 -11.56 -17.51
CA PRO A 411 -43.67 -10.96 -17.93
C PRO A 411 -44.85 -11.51 -17.10
N GLY A 412 -45.68 -10.62 -16.54
CA GLY A 412 -46.90 -10.97 -15.80
C GLY A 412 -46.87 -10.75 -14.28
N ILE A 413 -45.76 -10.33 -13.69
CA ILE A 413 -45.63 -10.04 -12.25
C ILE A 413 -45.61 -8.51 -12.03
N GLN A 414 -46.55 -7.96 -11.26
CA GLN A 414 -46.69 -6.51 -11.06
C GLN A 414 -46.04 -5.99 -9.75
N SER A 415 -45.97 -6.80 -8.69
CA SER A 415 -45.46 -6.37 -7.38
C SER A 415 -44.05 -6.93 -7.09
N LEU A 416 -43.03 -6.30 -7.66
CA LEU A 416 -41.62 -6.66 -7.45
C LEU A 416 -40.87 -5.55 -6.69
N PRO A 417 -39.94 -5.89 -5.78
CA PRO A 417 -39.08 -4.91 -5.15
C PRO A 417 -38.19 -4.24 -6.21
N ARG A 418 -38.17 -2.90 -6.27
CA ARG A 418 -37.40 -2.14 -7.27
C ARG A 418 -36.25 -1.35 -6.66
N THR A 419 -36.39 -0.94 -5.40
CA THR A 419 -35.42 -0.11 -4.67
C THR A 419 -34.61 -0.96 -3.69
N ALA A 420 -33.41 -0.50 -3.34
CA ALA A 420 -32.52 -1.22 -2.42
C ALA A 420 -33.18 -1.51 -1.05
N ASP A 421 -33.96 -0.56 -0.52
CA ASP A 421 -34.69 -0.74 0.73
C ASP A 421 -35.79 -1.81 0.62
N GLU A 422 -36.53 -1.85 -0.50
CA GLU A 422 -37.54 -2.89 -0.76
C GLU A 422 -36.92 -4.28 -0.84
N PHE A 423 -35.74 -4.42 -1.45
CA PHE A 423 -35.01 -5.70 -1.48
C PHE A 423 -34.62 -6.16 -0.07
N ALA A 424 -34.12 -5.24 0.76
CA ALA A 424 -33.74 -5.55 2.15
C ALA A 424 -34.95 -5.93 3.00
N GLU A 425 -36.08 -5.23 2.86
CA GLU A 425 -37.32 -5.58 3.54
C GLU A 425 -37.87 -6.94 3.09
N TYR A 426 -37.82 -7.23 1.79
CA TYR A 426 -38.25 -8.51 1.25
C TYR A 426 -37.40 -9.65 1.82
N PHE A 427 -36.08 -9.47 1.91
CA PHE A 427 -35.19 -10.45 2.51
C PHE A 427 -35.54 -10.70 3.98
N LYS A 428 -35.77 -9.65 4.78
CA LYS A 428 -36.16 -9.77 6.20
C LYS A 428 -37.46 -10.54 6.41
N LYS A 429 -38.42 -10.40 5.50
CA LYS A 429 -39.72 -11.09 5.50
C LYS A 429 -39.65 -12.53 4.94
N SER A 430 -38.60 -12.85 4.19
CA SER A 430 -38.44 -14.16 3.55
C SER A 430 -38.11 -15.29 4.54
N SER A 431 -38.35 -16.54 4.12
CA SER A 431 -37.95 -17.73 4.89
C SER A 431 -36.44 -17.78 5.12
N LEU A 432 -35.65 -17.39 4.12
CA LEU A 432 -34.18 -17.35 4.21
C LEU A 432 -33.69 -16.31 5.21
N GLY A 433 -34.37 -15.15 5.30
CA GLY A 433 -34.09 -14.14 6.32
C GLY A 433 -34.41 -14.63 7.74
N ALA A 434 -35.44 -15.46 7.91
CA ALA A 434 -35.74 -16.10 9.19
C ALA A 434 -34.66 -17.14 9.57
N THR A 435 -34.25 -17.99 8.61
CA THR A 435 -33.17 -18.97 8.83
C THR A 435 -31.83 -18.29 9.13
N ASN A 436 -31.51 -17.15 8.51
CA ASN A 436 -30.31 -16.39 8.82
C ASN A 436 -30.32 -15.89 10.27
N ARG A 437 -31.45 -15.34 10.75
CA ARG A 437 -31.59 -14.89 12.14
C ARG A 437 -31.49 -16.03 13.14
N GLU A 438 -32.06 -17.19 12.83
CA GLU A 438 -31.87 -18.40 13.64
C GLU A 438 -30.40 -18.85 13.67
N ASP A 439 -29.69 -18.82 12.54
CA ASP A 439 -28.25 -19.16 12.46
C ASP A 439 -27.39 -18.21 13.31
N ILE A 440 -27.74 -16.92 13.30
CA ILE A 440 -27.09 -15.88 14.12
C ILE A 440 -27.33 -16.13 15.61
N GLU A 441 -28.58 -16.36 16.04
CA GLU A 441 -28.92 -16.64 17.44
C GLU A 441 -28.22 -17.90 17.96
N LEU A 442 -28.20 -18.97 17.16
CA LEU A 442 -27.49 -20.21 17.49
C LEU A 442 -26.00 -19.96 17.70
N TYR A 443 -25.38 -19.18 16.81
CA TYR A 443 -23.96 -18.85 16.92
C TYR A 443 -23.67 -17.95 18.13
N LYS A 444 -24.51 -16.94 18.39
CA LYS A 444 -24.41 -16.08 19.58
C LYS A 444 -24.45 -16.91 20.87
N ASN A 445 -25.43 -17.81 21.00
CA ASN A 445 -25.56 -18.69 22.16
C ASN A 445 -24.35 -19.65 22.32
N GLN A 446 -23.70 -20.01 21.21
CA GLN A 446 -22.56 -20.92 21.23
C GLN A 446 -21.23 -20.22 21.56
N PHE A 447 -20.99 -18.99 21.10
CA PHE A 447 -19.65 -18.37 21.15
C PHE A 447 -19.61 -17.00 21.83
N VAL A 448 -20.64 -16.17 21.69
CA VAL A 448 -20.62 -14.78 22.16
C VAL A 448 -20.79 -14.73 23.69
N GLY A 449 -19.96 -13.95 24.36
CA GLY A 449 -20.03 -13.74 25.82
C GLY A 449 -19.49 -14.89 26.69
N LYS A 450 -18.88 -15.93 26.09
CA LYS A 450 -18.27 -17.04 26.84
C LYS A 450 -16.82 -16.74 27.22
N ALA A 451 -16.60 -16.46 28.52
CA ALA A 451 -15.27 -16.13 29.06
C ALA A 451 -14.25 -17.28 28.91
N GLU A 452 -14.70 -18.54 28.97
CA GLU A 452 -13.84 -19.71 28.79
C GLU A 452 -13.19 -19.73 27.41
N ASN A 453 -13.99 -19.55 26.35
CA ASN A 453 -13.51 -19.50 24.97
C ASN A 453 -12.53 -18.35 24.75
N ALA A 454 -12.83 -17.16 25.31
CA ALA A 454 -11.94 -16.00 25.24
C ALA A 454 -10.60 -16.30 25.92
N SER A 455 -10.63 -16.91 27.12
CA SER A 455 -9.41 -17.25 27.87
C SER A 455 -8.57 -18.31 27.17
N ALA A 456 -9.20 -19.31 26.55
CA ALA A 456 -8.53 -20.34 25.76
C ALA A 456 -7.86 -19.73 24.52
N TYR A 457 -8.54 -18.79 23.85
CA TYR A 457 -7.98 -18.06 22.71
C TYR A 457 -6.76 -17.23 23.12
N ILE A 458 -6.86 -16.47 24.21
CA ILE A 458 -5.77 -15.67 24.75
C ILE A 458 -4.57 -16.55 25.12
N ALA A 459 -4.80 -17.69 25.78
CA ALA A 459 -3.74 -18.62 26.15
C ALA A 459 -3.02 -19.22 24.92
N SER A 460 -3.78 -19.58 23.87
CA SER A 460 -3.19 -20.07 22.62
C SER A 460 -2.38 -18.98 21.90
N ALA A 461 -2.87 -17.75 21.85
CA ALA A 461 -2.14 -16.63 21.26
C ALA A 461 -0.84 -16.32 22.02
N GLN A 462 -0.89 -16.32 23.35
CA GLN A 462 0.29 -16.12 24.21
C GLN A 462 1.34 -17.23 24.04
N ALA A 463 0.92 -18.47 23.76
CA ALA A 463 1.85 -19.57 23.49
C ALA A 463 2.71 -19.34 22.24
N GLU A 464 2.18 -18.63 21.22
CA GLU A 464 2.93 -18.28 20.01
C GLU A 464 3.89 -17.09 20.20
N HIS A 465 3.74 -16.27 21.25
CA HIS A 465 4.56 -15.08 21.50
C HIS A 465 6.04 -15.41 21.78
N ALA A 466 6.95 -14.59 21.26
CA ALA A 466 8.37 -14.69 21.60
C ALA A 466 8.65 -14.32 23.08
N LYS A 467 9.71 -14.88 23.68
CA LYS A 467 10.06 -14.77 25.12
C LYS A 467 10.00 -13.36 25.74
N HIS A 468 10.30 -12.31 24.98
CA HIS A 468 10.39 -10.93 25.47
C HIS A 468 9.28 -10.03 24.92
N VAL A 469 8.16 -10.61 24.51
CA VAL A 469 6.99 -9.88 24.02
C VAL A 469 6.02 -9.69 25.18
N ARG A 470 5.43 -8.50 25.27
CA ARG A 470 4.37 -8.22 26.25
C ARG A 470 3.15 -9.06 25.89
N GLU A 471 2.51 -9.70 26.88
CA GLU A 471 1.33 -10.56 26.67
C GLU A 471 0.18 -9.86 25.93
N ALA A 472 -0.01 -8.57 26.20
CA ALA A 472 -1.02 -7.73 25.55
C ALA A 472 -0.62 -7.18 24.16
N SER A 473 0.57 -7.50 23.65
CA SER A 473 1.04 -6.98 22.37
C SER A 473 0.39 -7.71 21.20
N PRO A 474 -0.03 -7.01 20.13
CA PRO A 474 -0.54 -7.64 18.92
C PRO A 474 0.55 -8.23 18.02
N TYR A 475 1.83 -8.09 18.38
CA TYR A 475 2.97 -8.54 17.59
C TYR A 475 3.56 -9.83 18.16
N LEU A 476 3.84 -10.82 17.29
CA LEU A 476 4.41 -12.11 17.69
C LEU A 476 5.90 -12.05 18.08
N ILE A 477 6.64 -11.10 17.50
CA ILE A 477 8.10 -10.97 17.67
C ILE A 477 8.48 -9.76 18.54
N SER A 478 9.59 -9.84 19.26
CA SER A 478 10.06 -8.77 20.15
C SER A 478 10.60 -7.55 19.38
N ILE A 479 10.60 -6.38 20.03
CA ILE A 479 11.08 -5.11 19.42
C ILE A 479 12.50 -5.25 18.82
N PRO A 480 13.51 -5.85 19.49
CA PRO A 480 14.83 -6.02 18.89
C PRO A 480 14.83 -6.90 17.64
N MET A 481 13.97 -7.93 17.60
CA MET A 481 13.80 -8.78 16.43
C MET A 481 13.15 -8.00 15.28
N GLN A 482 12.14 -7.18 15.58
CA GLN A 482 11.49 -6.29 14.62
C GLN A 482 12.51 -5.30 14.03
N VAL A 483 13.29 -4.61 14.87
CA VAL A 483 14.35 -3.67 14.45
C VAL A 483 15.35 -4.37 13.52
N ARG A 484 15.84 -5.56 13.89
CA ARG A 484 16.77 -6.32 13.05
C ARG A 484 16.16 -6.71 11.70
N ALA A 485 14.90 -7.16 11.68
CA ALA A 485 14.22 -7.55 10.44
C ALA A 485 14.02 -6.34 9.50
N VAL A 486 13.59 -5.21 10.05
CA VAL A 486 13.33 -3.99 9.28
C VAL A 486 14.63 -3.31 8.82
N MET A 487 15.70 -3.31 9.64
CA MET A 487 17.02 -2.81 9.23
C MET A 487 17.59 -3.63 8.08
N LEU A 488 17.49 -4.97 8.13
CA LEU A 488 17.90 -5.83 7.02
C LEU A 488 17.11 -5.51 5.74
N ARG A 489 15.78 -5.32 5.86
CA ARG A 489 14.93 -4.90 4.74
C ARG A 489 15.35 -3.55 4.18
N ARG A 490 15.68 -2.56 5.02
CA ARG A 490 16.17 -1.25 4.58
C ARG A 490 17.48 -1.35 3.81
N VAL A 491 18.42 -2.19 4.27
CA VAL A 491 19.66 -2.47 3.52
C VAL A 491 19.35 -3.13 2.17
N GLN A 492 18.39 -4.06 2.11
CA GLN A 492 17.95 -4.67 0.85
C GLN A 492 17.35 -3.64 -0.12
N ILE A 493 16.52 -2.72 0.36
CA ILE A 493 15.93 -1.63 -0.45
C ILE A 493 17.03 -0.77 -1.08
N ILE A 494 18.06 -0.41 -0.31
CA ILE A 494 19.19 0.41 -0.77
C ILE A 494 20.02 -0.35 -1.81
N LYS A 495 20.29 -1.64 -1.57
CA LYS A 495 20.99 -2.50 -2.53
C LYS A 495 20.20 -2.74 -3.82
N GLY A 496 18.86 -2.75 -3.75
CA GLY A 496 17.98 -2.95 -4.89
C GLY A 496 17.90 -1.76 -5.86
N ASN A 497 18.35 -0.56 -5.45
CA ASN A 497 18.45 0.60 -6.33
C ASN A 497 19.82 1.30 -6.19
N PRO A 498 20.89 0.69 -6.72
CA PRO A 498 22.23 1.27 -6.64
C PRO A 498 22.35 2.58 -7.45
N LEU A 499 21.54 2.74 -8.50
CA LEU A 499 21.52 3.94 -9.34
C LEU A 499 21.13 5.18 -8.52
N ALA A 500 20.06 5.10 -7.72
CA ALA A 500 19.63 6.23 -6.88
C ALA A 500 20.71 6.62 -5.85
N VAL A 501 21.38 5.65 -5.24
CA VAL A 501 22.50 5.90 -4.32
C VAL A 501 23.67 6.55 -5.06
N GLY A 502 23.99 6.07 -6.27
CA GLY A 502 25.03 6.63 -7.13
C GLY A 502 24.73 8.07 -7.56
N MET A 503 23.49 8.38 -7.95
CA MET A 503 23.07 9.74 -8.30
C MET A 503 23.16 10.70 -7.11
N ASN A 504 22.77 10.25 -5.91
CA ASN A 504 22.92 11.05 -4.70
C ASN A 504 24.40 11.32 -4.40
N LEU A 505 25.25 10.29 -4.48
CA LEU A 505 26.69 10.46 -4.27
C LEU A 505 27.30 11.42 -5.31
N PHE A 506 26.94 11.26 -6.59
CA PHE A 506 27.36 12.15 -7.66
C PHE A 506 26.92 13.60 -7.39
N SER A 507 25.68 13.81 -6.94
CA SER A 507 25.14 15.14 -6.61
C SER A 507 25.97 15.83 -5.52
N PHE A 508 26.31 15.13 -4.44
CA PHE A 508 27.18 15.69 -3.38
C PHE A 508 28.58 16.04 -3.89
N ILE A 509 29.19 15.16 -4.68
CA ILE A 509 30.51 15.44 -5.29
C ILE A 509 30.43 16.66 -6.21
N PHE A 510 29.43 16.70 -7.09
CA PHE A 510 29.23 17.77 -8.06
C PHE A 510 28.97 19.12 -7.38
N GLN A 511 28.12 19.16 -6.35
CA GLN A 511 27.90 20.35 -5.54
C GLN A 511 29.18 20.80 -4.83
N GLY A 512 29.96 19.86 -4.29
CA GLY A 512 31.25 20.14 -3.68
C GLY A 512 32.24 20.80 -4.65
N LEU A 513 32.32 20.28 -5.88
CA LEU A 513 33.17 20.85 -6.93
C LEU A 513 32.71 22.25 -7.34
N ILE A 514 31.40 22.48 -7.51
CA ILE A 514 30.86 23.79 -7.87
C ILE A 514 31.21 24.82 -6.78
N VAL A 515 30.83 24.56 -5.53
CA VAL A 515 31.07 25.49 -4.43
C VAL A 515 32.57 25.70 -4.20
N GLY A 516 33.35 24.63 -4.25
CA GLY A 516 34.80 24.69 -4.13
C GLY A 516 35.48 25.49 -5.24
N SER A 517 34.98 25.43 -6.48
CA SER A 517 35.54 26.16 -7.62
C SER A 517 35.28 27.66 -7.57
N VAL A 518 34.11 28.09 -7.08
CA VAL A 518 33.75 29.52 -6.94
C VAL A 518 34.69 30.23 -5.96
N PHE A 519 35.15 29.52 -4.93
CA PHE A 519 36.01 30.05 -3.88
C PHE A 519 37.39 29.40 -3.86
N PHE A 520 37.89 29.01 -5.03
CA PHE A 520 39.13 28.28 -5.18
C PHE A 520 40.33 29.03 -4.58
N LEU A 521 41.07 28.35 -3.70
CA LEU A 521 42.27 28.87 -3.01
C LEU A 521 42.11 30.32 -2.50
N SER A 522 41.17 30.50 -1.58
CA SER A 522 40.90 31.79 -0.95
C SER A 522 42.15 32.28 -0.18
N PRO A 523 42.64 33.51 -0.40
CA PRO A 523 43.85 33.99 0.25
C PRO A 523 43.65 34.19 1.77
N GLU A 524 44.74 34.18 2.53
CA GLU A 524 44.76 34.48 3.98
C GLU A 524 44.82 36.00 4.24
N ALA A 525 44.07 36.79 3.45
CA ALA A 525 44.02 38.25 3.55
C ALA A 525 42.64 38.72 4.04
N THR A 526 42.58 39.92 4.62
CA THR A 526 41.31 40.46 5.15
C THR A 526 40.24 40.65 4.07
N SER A 527 40.62 40.80 2.79
CA SER A 527 39.70 40.83 1.64
C SER A 527 38.89 39.55 1.46
N ALA A 528 39.40 38.40 1.95
CA ALA A 528 38.76 37.09 1.82
C ALA A 528 37.89 36.70 3.02
N TYR A 529 37.87 37.48 4.10
CA TYR A 529 37.13 37.14 5.33
C TYR A 529 35.63 36.95 5.08
N PHE A 530 35.02 37.84 4.30
CA PHE A 530 33.61 37.72 3.93
C PHE A 530 33.37 36.47 3.07
N SER A 531 34.22 36.23 2.06
CA SER A 531 34.12 35.08 1.16
C SER A 531 34.28 33.74 1.89
N ARG A 532 35.22 33.63 2.84
CA ARG A 532 35.38 32.44 3.70
C ARG A 532 34.14 32.17 4.54
N GLY A 533 33.56 33.20 5.16
CA GLY A 533 32.27 33.08 5.85
C GLY A 533 31.12 32.64 4.93
N GLY A 534 31.10 33.14 3.69
CA GLY A 534 30.15 32.75 2.64
C GLY A 534 30.25 31.28 2.25
N VAL A 535 31.47 30.75 2.03
CA VAL A 535 31.70 29.32 1.73
C VAL A 535 31.12 28.44 2.83
N LEU A 536 31.43 28.74 4.09
CA LEU A 536 30.97 27.95 5.22
C LEU A 536 29.44 27.97 5.35
N PHE A 537 28.83 29.13 5.10
CA PHE A 537 27.38 29.27 5.06
C PHE A 537 26.76 28.42 3.95
N PHE A 538 27.24 28.55 2.71
CA PHE A 538 26.72 27.79 1.57
C PHE A 538 26.92 26.29 1.76
N THR A 539 28.07 25.86 2.28
CA THR A 539 28.36 24.45 2.54
C THR A 539 27.38 23.84 3.53
N LEU A 540 27.10 24.56 4.63
CA LEU A 540 26.09 24.17 5.61
C LEU A 540 24.69 24.16 4.99
N LEU A 541 24.35 25.22 4.25
CA LEU A 541 23.03 25.40 3.65
C LEU A 541 22.69 24.33 2.61
N PHE A 542 23.64 23.96 1.73
CA PHE A 542 23.46 22.89 0.76
C PHE A 542 23.33 21.52 1.42
N ALA A 543 24.15 21.23 2.43
CA ALA A 543 24.03 20.00 3.21
C ALA A 543 22.66 19.87 3.88
N VAL A 544 22.05 20.99 4.31
CA VAL A 544 20.69 21.02 4.85
C VAL A 544 19.63 20.88 3.76
N PHE A 545 19.65 21.69 2.69
CA PHE A 545 18.57 21.68 1.69
C PHE A 545 18.46 20.37 0.92
N THR A 546 19.58 19.68 0.67
CA THR A 546 19.55 18.34 0.05
C THR A 546 18.74 17.33 0.86
N THR A 547 18.65 17.50 2.18
CA THR A 547 17.85 16.62 3.06
C THR A 547 16.35 16.88 2.99
N MET A 548 15.89 17.97 2.35
CA MET A 548 14.47 18.24 2.14
C MET A 548 13.80 17.19 1.24
N ALA A 549 14.58 16.54 0.35
CA ALA A 549 14.11 15.44 -0.51
C ALA A 549 13.63 14.19 0.26
N GLU A 550 13.88 14.12 1.58
CA GLU A 550 13.38 13.06 2.45
C GLU A 550 11.86 13.12 2.65
N ILE A 551 11.24 14.30 2.47
CA ILE A 551 9.78 14.49 2.62
C ILE A 551 9.02 13.63 1.60
N PRO A 552 9.15 13.83 0.28
CA PRO A 552 8.44 13.02 -0.72
C PRO A 552 8.77 11.53 -0.61
N ALA A 553 10.03 11.20 -0.31
CA ALA A 553 10.47 9.82 -0.14
C ALA A 553 9.74 9.09 1.00
N LEU A 554 9.42 9.78 2.10
CA LEU A 554 8.66 9.20 3.21
C LEU A 554 7.18 9.00 2.84
N TYR A 555 6.57 9.95 2.10
CA TYR A 555 5.17 9.84 1.66
C TYR A 555 4.95 8.62 0.76
N ALA A 556 5.87 8.33 -0.16
CA ALA A 556 5.80 7.15 -1.03
C ALA A 556 5.78 5.82 -0.26
N GLN A 557 6.36 5.77 0.95
CA GLN A 557 6.44 4.54 1.76
C GLN A 557 5.25 4.35 2.72
N ARG A 558 4.47 5.40 3.00
CA ARG A 558 3.40 5.35 4.02
C ARG A 558 2.32 4.31 3.77
N PRO A 559 1.76 4.14 2.55
CA PRO A 559 0.71 3.16 2.33
C PRO A 559 1.18 1.74 2.66
N ILE A 560 2.45 1.44 2.35
CA ILE A 560 3.10 0.16 2.64
C ILE A 560 3.24 -0.03 4.16
N VAL A 561 3.72 0.99 4.89
CA VAL A 561 3.88 0.92 6.35
C VAL A 561 2.53 0.78 7.06
N ARG A 562 1.49 1.50 6.59
CA ARG A 562 0.13 1.38 7.12
C ARG A 562 -0.40 -0.05 6.95
N ARG A 563 -0.21 -0.65 5.77
CA ARG A 563 -0.59 -2.05 5.52
C ARG A 563 0.11 -3.01 6.48
N HIS A 564 1.42 -2.85 6.67
CA HIS A 564 2.17 -3.68 7.63
C HIS A 564 1.74 -3.48 9.09
N LYS A 565 1.30 -2.27 9.47
CA LYS A 565 0.74 -1.99 10.80
C LYS A 565 -0.57 -2.73 11.03
N VAL A 566 -1.47 -2.71 10.04
CA VAL A 566 -2.76 -3.42 10.08
C VAL A 566 -2.52 -4.93 10.17
N ALA A 567 -1.61 -5.47 9.36
CA ALA A 567 -1.24 -6.88 9.39
C ALA A 567 -0.40 -7.31 10.61
N ALA A 568 -0.12 -6.41 11.55
CA ALA A 568 0.68 -6.62 12.75
C ALA A 568 2.09 -7.22 12.48
N LEU A 569 2.77 -6.76 11.41
CA LEU A 569 4.13 -7.22 11.10
C LEU A 569 5.20 -6.50 11.95
N HIS A 570 5.08 -5.18 12.09
CA HIS A 570 5.96 -4.36 12.93
C HIS A 570 5.30 -3.05 13.33
N HIS A 571 5.83 -2.40 14.36
CA HIS A 571 5.42 -1.04 14.72
C HIS A 571 5.95 0.00 13.72
N PRO A 572 5.13 0.99 13.31
CA PRO A 572 5.56 2.11 12.47
C PRO A 572 6.83 2.84 12.97
N PHE A 573 6.97 3.08 14.28
CA PHE A 573 8.16 3.75 14.80
C PHE A 573 9.45 2.96 14.53
N ILE A 574 9.38 1.62 14.43
CA ILE A 574 10.54 0.76 14.16
C ILE A 574 11.04 0.96 12.73
N GLN A 575 10.12 1.22 11.78
CA GLN A 575 10.48 1.64 10.43
C GLN A 575 11.28 2.95 10.47
N ALA A 576 10.86 3.93 11.27
CA ALA A 576 11.56 5.20 11.42
C ALA A 576 12.94 5.04 12.10
N VAL A 577 13.06 4.16 13.10
CA VAL A 577 14.36 3.80 13.71
C VAL A 577 15.30 3.19 12.66
N ALA A 578 14.83 2.19 11.91
CA ALA A 578 15.63 1.53 10.89
C ALA A 578 16.06 2.49 9.77
N LEU A 579 15.16 3.38 9.34
CA LEU A 579 15.43 4.44 8.38
C LEU A 579 16.51 5.41 8.89
N THR A 580 16.56 5.69 10.18
CA THR A 580 17.56 6.60 10.78
C THR A 580 18.91 5.90 10.94
N LEU A 581 18.93 4.69 11.50
CA LEU A 581 20.18 3.97 11.80
C LEU A 581 20.93 3.49 10.55
N VAL A 582 20.22 2.98 9.54
CA VAL A 582 20.85 2.47 8.30
C VAL A 582 21.40 3.60 7.43
N ASP A 583 20.82 4.80 7.53
CA ASP A 583 21.25 5.93 6.72
C ASP A 583 22.46 6.67 7.33
N ILE A 584 22.78 6.48 8.62
CA ILE A 584 23.94 7.11 9.29
C ILE A 584 25.27 6.77 8.58
N PRO A 585 25.64 5.49 8.33
CA PRO A 585 26.89 5.16 7.66
C PRO A 585 27.00 5.71 6.23
N ILE A 586 25.88 5.72 5.48
CA ILE A 586 25.84 6.23 4.12
C ILE A 586 26.01 7.75 4.11
N THR A 587 25.32 8.42 5.02
CA THR A 587 25.40 9.88 5.19
C THR A 587 26.80 10.30 5.65
N PHE A 588 27.44 9.52 6.53
CA PHE A 588 28.82 9.72 6.95
C PHE A 588 29.76 9.71 5.74
N LEU A 589 29.68 8.68 4.89
CA LEU A 589 30.53 8.60 3.69
C LEU A 589 30.26 9.74 2.69
N MET A 590 28.99 10.07 2.43
CA MET A 590 28.63 11.13 1.49
C MET A 590 29.12 12.51 1.95
N ILE A 591 28.93 12.84 3.23
CA ILE A 591 29.39 14.11 3.80
C ILE A 591 30.91 14.15 3.90
N ALA A 592 31.57 13.02 4.19
CA ALA A 592 33.03 12.97 4.23
C ALA A 592 33.63 13.35 2.88
N LEU A 593 33.10 12.79 1.79
CA LEU A 593 33.55 13.12 0.43
C LEU A 593 33.28 14.59 0.09
N PHE A 594 32.08 15.09 0.39
CA PHE A 594 31.72 16.49 0.19
C PHE A 594 32.61 17.46 0.98
N ALA A 595 32.86 17.16 2.26
CA ALA A 595 33.71 17.95 3.14
C ALA A 595 35.16 17.97 2.67
N ILE A 596 35.73 16.81 2.30
CA ILE A 596 37.10 16.71 1.78
C ILE A 596 37.27 17.58 0.53
N ILE A 597 36.35 17.48 -0.44
CA ILE A 597 36.44 18.26 -1.69
C ILE A 597 36.43 19.76 -1.40
N ILE A 598 35.43 20.25 -0.67
CA ILE A 598 35.30 21.70 -0.40
C ILE A 598 36.47 22.21 0.44
N TYR A 599 36.83 21.51 1.52
CA TYR A 599 37.81 22.00 2.48
C TYR A 599 39.19 22.22 1.83
N PHE A 600 39.63 21.25 1.02
CA PHE A 600 40.92 21.33 0.34
C PHE A 600 40.90 22.21 -0.91
N MET A 601 39.79 22.29 -1.67
CA MET A 601 39.70 23.19 -2.83
C MET A 601 39.70 24.67 -2.44
N VAL A 602 39.01 25.03 -1.37
CA VAL A 602 38.92 26.43 -0.92
C VAL A 602 40.20 26.88 -0.23
N GLY A 603 40.98 25.96 0.34
CA GLY A 603 42.16 26.32 1.14
C GLY A 603 41.78 26.87 2.51
N LEU A 604 40.82 26.22 3.18
CA LEU A 604 40.52 26.46 4.60
C LEU A 604 41.72 26.08 5.48
N GLN A 605 41.69 26.47 6.75
CA GLN A 605 42.84 26.28 7.65
C GLN A 605 43.29 24.80 7.72
N ARG A 606 44.57 24.52 7.50
CA ARG A 606 45.04 23.13 7.25
C ARG A 606 45.35 22.31 8.51
N THR A 607 44.87 22.72 9.69
CA THR A 607 45.07 21.92 10.90
C THR A 607 44.11 20.73 10.94
N ALA A 608 44.58 19.60 11.47
CA ALA A 608 43.76 18.39 11.58
C ALA A 608 42.54 18.60 12.48
N GLU A 609 42.71 19.34 13.58
CA GLU A 609 41.65 19.64 14.53
C GLU A 609 40.49 20.42 13.88
N GLN A 610 40.79 21.48 13.14
CA GLN A 610 39.76 22.30 12.48
C GLN A 610 38.97 21.52 11.44
N PHE A 611 39.63 20.63 10.69
CA PHE A 611 38.96 19.77 9.72
C PHE A 611 37.97 18.81 10.40
N PHE A 612 38.38 18.13 11.46
CA PHE A 612 37.50 17.19 12.16
C PHE A 612 36.34 17.89 12.87
N ILE A 613 36.56 19.08 13.44
CA ILE A 613 35.49 19.89 14.03
C ILE A 613 34.51 20.33 12.94
N PHE A 614 35.00 20.85 11.82
CA PHE A 614 34.17 21.22 10.67
C PHE A 614 33.31 20.05 10.18
N TYR A 615 33.94 18.89 9.99
CA TYR A 615 33.25 17.68 9.55
C TYR A 615 32.20 17.20 10.57
N LEU A 616 32.53 17.21 11.87
CA LEU A 616 31.63 16.79 12.94
C LEU A 616 30.36 17.64 12.98
N PHE A 617 30.48 18.96 12.87
CA PHE A 617 29.34 19.88 12.83
C PHE A 617 28.52 19.68 11.55
N LEU A 618 29.17 19.55 10.39
CA LEU A 618 28.47 19.34 9.11
C LEU A 618 27.67 18.03 9.12
N PHE A 619 28.26 16.95 9.64
CA PHE A 619 27.64 15.63 9.78
C PHE A 619 26.46 15.65 10.76
N THR A 620 26.68 16.19 11.96
CA THR A 620 25.64 16.24 13.01
C THR A 620 24.49 17.15 12.58
N MET A 621 24.79 18.26 11.89
CA MET A 621 23.77 19.16 11.36
C MET A 621 22.91 18.47 10.29
N THR A 622 23.54 17.71 9.40
CA THR A 622 22.81 16.98 8.35
C THR A 622 21.89 15.92 8.96
N ILE A 623 22.35 15.18 9.98
CA ILE A 623 21.48 14.23 10.70
C ILE A 623 20.32 14.94 11.39
N THR A 624 20.59 16.07 12.04
CA THR A 624 19.56 16.87 12.73
C THR A 624 18.48 17.32 11.75
N MET A 625 18.87 17.82 10.57
CA MET A 625 17.91 18.28 9.56
C MET A 625 17.19 17.14 8.83
N LYS A 626 17.84 15.98 8.62
CA LYS A 626 17.13 14.76 8.19
C LYS A 626 16.04 14.38 9.20
N GLY A 627 16.37 14.40 10.50
CA GLY A 627 15.42 14.16 11.58
C GLY A 627 14.25 15.14 11.53
N TRP A 628 14.53 16.45 11.38
CA TRP A 628 13.52 17.50 11.25
C TRP A 628 12.59 17.27 10.05
N PHE A 629 13.12 17.13 8.83
CA PHE A 629 12.27 16.98 7.63
C PHE A 629 11.45 15.70 7.66
N ARG A 630 12.00 14.59 8.20
CA ARG A 630 11.24 13.36 8.41
C ARG A 630 10.16 13.53 9.47
N ALA A 631 10.44 14.22 10.58
CA ALA A 631 9.46 14.50 11.62
C ALA A 631 8.33 15.39 11.11
N VAL A 632 8.65 16.46 10.37
CA VAL A 632 7.66 17.32 9.70
C VAL A 632 6.84 16.52 8.73
N ALA A 633 7.48 15.70 7.88
CA ALA A 633 6.75 14.79 7.01
C ALA A 633 5.76 13.98 7.85
N ALA A 634 6.22 13.19 8.84
CA ALA A 634 5.36 12.34 9.68
C ALA A 634 4.24 13.11 10.42
N ALA A 635 4.44 14.38 10.77
CA ALA A 635 3.45 15.22 11.45
C ALA A 635 2.29 15.65 10.53
N PHE A 636 2.53 15.86 9.24
CA PHE A 636 1.50 16.29 8.29
C PHE A 636 0.93 15.12 7.48
N LYS A 637 -0.35 15.23 7.08
CA LYS A 637 -1.02 14.24 6.21
C LYS A 637 -0.87 14.50 4.71
N SER A 638 -0.48 15.74 4.34
CA SER A 638 -0.31 16.20 2.96
C SER A 638 1.12 16.69 2.73
N GLU A 639 1.70 16.28 1.60
CA GLU A 639 3.07 16.61 1.22
C GLU A 639 3.30 18.13 1.03
N ALA A 640 2.38 18.81 0.35
CA ALA A 640 2.51 20.25 0.06
C ALA A 640 2.53 21.11 1.35
N ALA A 641 1.73 20.73 2.35
CA ALA A 641 1.71 21.39 3.65
C ALA A 641 3.06 21.21 4.38
N ALA A 642 3.63 20.00 4.33
CA ALA A 642 4.93 19.70 4.94
C ALA A 642 6.08 20.53 4.34
N GLN A 643 6.09 20.70 3.01
CA GLN A 643 7.13 21.48 2.33
C GLN A 643 7.07 22.98 2.63
N THR A 644 5.86 23.53 2.86
CA THR A 644 5.68 24.97 3.13
C THR A 644 6.28 25.39 4.48
N VAL A 645 6.17 24.52 5.50
CA VAL A 645 6.71 24.78 6.85
C VAL A 645 8.24 24.64 6.89
N ALA A 646 8.82 23.94 5.91
CA ALA A 646 10.24 23.60 5.86
C ALA A 646 11.17 24.74 5.40
N GLY A 647 10.66 25.84 4.81
CA GLY A 647 11.49 26.73 3.98
C GLY A 647 11.48 28.22 4.34
N TYR A 648 12.15 28.65 5.42
CA TYR A 648 12.54 30.07 5.61
C TYR A 648 13.89 30.20 6.35
N SER A 649 14.78 31.07 5.88
CA SER A 649 16.00 31.48 6.60
C SER A 649 16.25 32.97 6.37
N ILE A 650 16.13 33.77 7.44
CA ILE A 650 16.40 35.21 7.45
C ILE A 650 17.59 35.45 8.39
N PRO A 651 18.55 36.33 8.06
CA PRO A 651 19.67 36.65 8.95
C PRO A 651 19.25 37.53 10.15
N LYS A 652 19.87 37.31 11.32
CA LYS A 652 19.52 37.97 12.60
C LYS A 652 19.52 39.51 12.58
N PRO A 653 20.45 40.21 11.91
CA PRO A 653 20.48 41.67 11.92
C PRO A 653 19.31 42.32 11.16
N SER A 654 18.77 41.63 10.15
CA SER A 654 17.65 42.13 9.34
C SER A 654 16.28 41.68 9.85
N MET A 655 16.23 40.87 10.91
CA MET A 655 14.97 40.44 11.52
C MET A 655 14.35 41.54 12.37
N ILE A 656 13.07 41.81 12.09
CA ILE A 656 12.20 42.65 12.92
C ILE A 656 12.21 42.11 14.35
N GLY A 657 12.27 42.99 15.35
CA GLY A 657 12.47 42.64 16.77
C GLY A 657 11.57 41.52 17.29
N ALA A 658 10.31 41.46 16.84
CA ALA A 658 9.34 40.44 17.23
C ALA A 658 9.65 39.02 16.72
N LEU A 659 10.45 38.86 15.65
CA LEU A 659 10.80 37.55 15.06
C LEU A 659 12.17 37.03 15.53
N ARG A 660 12.89 37.78 16.38
CA ARG A 660 14.23 37.41 16.85
C ARG A 660 14.30 36.10 17.65
N TRP A 661 13.18 35.68 18.27
CA TRP A 661 13.13 34.42 19.01
C TRP A 661 13.27 33.19 18.11
N ILE A 662 12.81 33.27 16.84
CA ILE A 662 12.89 32.17 15.86
C ILE A 662 14.35 31.75 15.62
N THR A 663 15.29 32.71 15.74
CA THR A 663 16.72 32.46 15.60
C THR A 663 17.28 31.49 16.63
N TYR A 664 16.65 31.36 17.81
CA TYR A 664 17.10 30.44 18.86
C TYR A 664 16.59 29.00 18.66
N ILE A 665 15.52 28.82 17.89
CA ILE A 665 14.94 27.52 17.55
C ILE A 665 15.61 26.92 16.30
N ASN A 666 16.29 27.75 15.50
CA ASN A 666 16.95 27.30 14.28
C ASN A 666 18.31 26.60 14.59
N PRO A 667 18.44 25.29 14.36
CA PRO A 667 19.70 24.56 14.57
C PRO A 667 20.83 25.04 13.63
N ILE A 668 20.50 25.60 12.45
CA ILE A 668 21.48 26.10 11.47
C ILE A 668 22.35 27.19 12.09
N ARG A 669 21.78 28.02 12.96
CA ARG A 669 22.51 29.08 13.64
C ARG A 669 23.70 28.52 14.43
N TYR A 670 23.47 27.53 15.28
CA TYR A 670 24.49 26.98 16.17
C TYR A 670 25.58 26.24 15.37
N GLY A 671 25.20 25.54 14.29
CA GLY A 671 26.14 24.93 13.36
C GLY A 671 27.01 25.97 12.64
N PHE A 672 26.40 27.06 12.15
CA PHE A 672 27.13 28.13 11.47
C PHE A 672 28.04 28.91 12.41
N GLU A 673 27.58 29.24 13.61
CA GLU A 673 28.38 29.90 14.65
C GLU A 673 29.65 29.07 14.94
N ALA A 674 29.50 27.77 15.18
CA ALA A 674 30.62 26.89 15.50
C ALA A 674 31.62 26.73 14.35
N ILE A 675 31.13 26.48 13.13
CA ILE A 675 31.98 26.31 11.94
C ILE A 675 32.74 27.61 11.63
N LEU A 676 32.08 28.77 11.76
CA LEU A 676 32.70 30.06 11.53
C LEU A 676 33.77 30.36 12.58
N THR A 677 33.49 30.19 13.87
CA THR A 677 34.51 30.41 14.92
C THR A 677 35.68 29.45 14.80
N ASN A 678 35.45 28.20 14.36
CA ASN A 678 36.51 27.21 14.17
C ASN A 678 37.50 27.61 13.06
N GLU A 679 37.01 28.13 11.93
CA GLU A 679 37.86 28.60 10.82
C GLU A 679 38.67 29.85 11.21
N PHE A 680 38.04 30.80 11.91
CA PHE A 680 38.67 32.08 12.22
C PHE A 680 39.58 32.07 13.45
N HIS A 681 39.56 31.01 14.27
CA HIS A 681 40.34 30.95 15.51
C HIS A 681 41.85 31.01 15.29
N THR A 682 42.37 30.32 14.27
CA THR A 682 43.81 30.33 13.92
C THR A 682 44.15 31.30 12.80
N LEU A 683 43.18 32.03 12.27
CA LEU A 683 43.35 32.90 11.10
C LEU A 683 43.77 34.31 11.54
N ASN A 684 45.02 34.67 11.23
CA ASN A 684 45.54 36.04 11.33
C ASN A 684 45.78 36.58 9.93
N GLY A 685 44.74 37.18 9.35
CA GLY A 685 44.77 37.68 7.99
C GLY A 685 45.50 39.02 7.87
N LYS A 686 46.42 39.10 6.91
CA LYS A 686 47.12 40.35 6.59
C LYS A 686 46.15 41.37 6.00
N CYS A 687 46.27 42.62 6.43
CA CYS A 687 45.41 43.69 5.97
C CYS A 687 45.62 43.97 4.47
N SER A 688 44.54 43.96 3.68
CA SER A 688 44.60 44.30 2.25
C SER A 688 44.70 45.81 1.99
N THR A 689 44.11 46.63 2.85
CA THR A 689 44.03 48.09 2.70
C THR A 689 44.20 48.75 4.07
N LEU A 690 45.40 49.29 4.31
CA LEU A 690 45.70 50.10 5.49
C LEU A 690 45.31 51.56 5.18
N ILE A 691 44.77 52.28 6.16
CA ILE A 691 44.43 53.70 6.02
C ILE A 691 45.18 54.47 7.10
N PRO A 692 45.78 55.64 6.78
CA PRO A 692 45.77 56.32 5.48
C PRO A 692 46.75 55.72 4.44
N GLN A 693 46.33 55.67 3.17
CA GLN A 693 47.10 55.27 1.99
C GLN A 693 46.89 56.31 0.88
N GLY A 694 47.93 56.61 0.08
CA GLY A 694 47.87 57.56 -1.03
C GLY A 694 49.05 58.54 -1.08
N PRO A 695 49.14 59.38 -2.13
CA PRO A 695 50.21 60.37 -2.27
C PRO A 695 50.21 61.33 -1.08
N GLY A 696 51.36 61.44 -0.40
CA GLY A 696 51.52 62.19 0.86
C GLY A 696 51.58 61.32 2.14
N TYR A 697 51.29 60.03 2.05
CA TYR A 697 51.28 59.09 3.19
C TYR A 697 52.30 57.94 3.09
N GLU A 698 53.27 58.04 2.18
CA GLU A 698 54.24 56.98 1.85
C GLU A 698 55.28 56.69 2.97
N GLY A 699 55.48 57.62 3.91
CA GLY A 699 56.45 57.51 5.01
C GLY A 699 55.85 57.23 6.39
N ILE A 700 54.56 56.91 6.49
CA ILE A 700 53.89 56.69 7.78
C ILE A 700 54.25 55.30 8.34
N THR A 701 54.65 55.26 9.61
CA THR A 701 54.88 54.01 10.33
C THR A 701 53.58 53.26 10.59
N ILE A 702 53.63 51.93 10.56
CA ILE A 702 52.46 51.03 10.73
C ILE A 702 51.64 51.39 11.98
N LYS A 703 52.29 51.88 13.05
CA LYS A 703 51.67 52.38 14.30
C LYS A 703 50.54 53.41 14.11
N ASN A 704 50.57 54.19 13.03
CA ASN A 704 49.59 55.23 12.72
C ASN A 704 48.66 54.83 11.55
N GLN A 705 48.68 53.56 11.15
CA GLN A 705 47.80 52.99 10.13
C GLN A 705 46.82 52.01 10.77
N VAL A 706 45.63 51.88 10.17
CA VAL A 706 44.59 50.94 10.61
C VAL A 706 43.93 50.24 9.42
N CYS A 707 43.55 48.98 9.58
CA CYS A 707 42.83 48.24 8.55
C CYS A 707 41.34 48.63 8.49
N THR A 708 40.76 48.64 7.29
CA THR A 708 39.32 48.93 7.08
C THR A 708 38.37 47.84 7.57
N THR A 709 38.89 46.63 7.82
CA THR A 709 38.11 45.47 8.25
C THR A 709 37.73 45.58 9.73
N VAL A 710 36.51 45.17 10.07
CA VAL A 710 36.00 45.16 11.44
C VAL A 710 36.90 44.30 12.34
N GLY A 711 37.31 44.83 13.49
CA GLY A 711 38.17 44.14 14.44
C GLY A 711 39.66 44.43 14.30
N SER A 712 40.06 45.35 13.42
CA SER A 712 41.43 45.87 13.35
C SER A 712 41.81 46.69 14.59
N LEU A 713 43.11 46.74 14.88
CA LEU A 713 43.72 47.59 15.90
C LEU A 713 44.64 48.63 15.21
N PRO A 714 44.68 49.88 15.68
CA PRO A 714 45.66 50.84 15.21
C PRO A 714 47.08 50.32 15.47
N GLY A 715 47.92 50.30 14.45
CA GLY A 715 49.31 49.84 14.59
C GLY A 715 49.57 48.37 14.32
N ASP A 716 48.55 47.59 13.97
CA ASP A 716 48.67 46.18 13.61
C ASP A 716 48.40 46.00 12.11
N ASP A 717 49.28 45.26 11.42
CA ASP A 717 49.15 44.95 9.99
C ASP A 717 48.33 43.66 9.74
N ALA A 718 47.96 42.95 10.80
CA ALA A 718 47.07 41.79 10.76
C ALA A 718 45.78 42.03 11.56
N VAL A 719 44.71 41.34 11.17
CA VAL A 719 43.43 41.35 11.90
C VAL A 719 43.16 39.95 12.46
N ASN A 720 43.11 39.84 13.78
CA ASN A 720 42.81 38.58 14.45
C ASN A 720 41.35 38.14 14.16
N GLY A 721 41.19 36.89 13.71
CA GLY A 721 39.89 36.31 13.34
C GLY A 721 38.88 36.17 14.48
N ASP A 722 39.31 35.90 15.72
CA ASP A 722 38.43 35.84 16.89
C ASP A 722 37.79 37.20 17.18
N ARG A 723 38.56 38.29 17.00
CA ARG A 723 38.05 39.65 17.18
C ARG A 723 37.10 40.04 16.05
N PHE A 724 37.39 39.61 14.82
CA PHE A 724 36.49 39.81 13.68
C PHE A 724 35.14 39.12 13.89
N THR A 725 35.12 37.86 14.32
CA THR A 725 33.88 37.09 14.54
C THR A 725 33.05 37.62 15.71
N LEU A 726 33.71 38.03 16.81
CA LEU A 726 33.06 38.62 17.97
C LEU A 726 32.40 39.96 17.65
N LEU A 727 33.10 40.88 16.98
CA LEU A 727 32.57 42.22 16.69
C LEU A 727 31.60 42.26 15.52
N SER A 728 31.76 41.38 14.52
CA SER A 728 30.88 41.36 13.34
C SER A 728 29.57 40.61 13.59
N TYR A 729 29.61 39.49 14.33
CA TYR A 729 28.47 38.59 14.51
C TYR A 729 28.07 38.34 15.97
N GLY A 730 28.92 38.71 16.94
CA GLY A 730 28.71 38.38 18.35
C GLY A 730 29.01 36.92 18.70
N TYR A 731 29.87 36.26 17.92
CA TYR A 731 30.22 34.85 18.11
C TYR A 731 31.55 34.70 18.84
N SER A 732 31.63 33.71 19.74
CA SER A 732 32.84 33.43 20.53
C SER A 732 33.20 31.96 20.42
N TYR A 733 34.49 31.66 20.26
CA TYR A 733 35.02 30.29 20.23
C TYR A 733 34.71 29.51 21.52
N SER A 734 34.57 30.19 22.66
CA SER A 734 34.18 29.57 23.94
C SER A 734 32.84 28.83 23.88
N ASN A 735 31.94 29.23 22.98
CA ASN A 735 30.62 28.63 22.81
C ASN A 735 30.64 27.34 21.97
N LEU A 736 31.77 26.92 21.40
CA LEU A 736 31.84 25.84 20.40
C LEU A 736 31.22 24.54 20.90
N TRP A 737 31.65 24.03 22.06
CA TRP A 737 31.13 22.78 22.62
C TRP A 737 29.72 22.91 23.21
N MET A 738 29.35 24.09 23.69
CA MET A 738 27.97 24.39 24.09
C MET A 738 27.03 24.29 22.88
N ASN A 739 27.42 24.89 21.75
CA ASN A 739 26.68 24.83 20.49
C ASN A 739 26.58 23.39 19.97
N TYR A 740 27.63 22.58 20.13
CA TYR A 740 27.57 21.15 19.82
C TYR A 740 26.54 20.41 20.68
N GLY A 741 26.55 20.62 22.00
CA GLY A 741 25.58 20.02 22.92
C GLY A 741 24.13 20.40 22.58
N ILE A 742 23.88 21.67 22.25
CA ILE A 742 22.57 22.15 21.80
C ILE A 742 22.15 21.46 20.49
N LEU A 743 23.08 21.31 19.54
CA LEU A 743 22.80 20.64 18.27
C LEU A 743 22.44 19.17 18.46
N VAL A 744 23.16 18.46 19.33
CA VAL A 744 22.84 17.05 19.68
C VAL A 744 21.47 16.96 20.37
N ALA A 745 21.13 17.92 21.25
CA ALA A 745 19.81 17.97 21.86
C ALA A 745 18.69 18.16 20.83
N PHE A 746 18.88 19.03 19.84
CA PHE A 746 17.95 19.15 18.70
C PHE A 746 17.84 17.86 17.89
N ALA A 747 18.96 17.19 17.61
CA ALA A 747 18.97 15.92 16.89
C ALA A 747 18.12 14.86 17.61
N ILE A 748 18.33 14.69 18.91
CA ILE A 748 17.56 13.76 19.75
C ILE A 748 16.09 14.17 19.79
N GLY A 749 15.81 15.47 19.95
CA GLY A 749 14.45 16.00 19.96
C GLY A 749 13.68 15.72 18.67
N PHE A 750 14.27 16.03 17.51
CA PHE A 750 13.63 15.78 16.21
C PHE A 750 13.48 14.30 15.89
N ILE A 751 14.46 13.47 16.22
CA ILE A 751 14.33 12.01 16.09
C ILE A 751 13.20 11.50 17.00
N SER A 752 13.10 11.99 18.23
CA SER A 752 12.03 11.61 19.16
C SER A 752 10.65 12.01 18.61
N PHE A 753 10.52 13.22 18.07
CA PHE A 753 9.29 13.65 17.39
C PHE A 753 8.96 12.79 16.17
N LEU A 754 9.96 12.41 15.36
CA LEU A 754 9.77 11.48 14.26
C LEU A 754 9.21 10.14 14.75
N LEU A 755 9.76 9.57 15.83
CA LEU A 755 9.28 8.29 16.38
C LEU A 755 7.85 8.39 16.89
N ILE A 756 7.52 9.46 17.63
CA ILE A 756 6.18 9.71 18.16
C ILE A 756 5.18 9.89 17.02
N PHE A 757 5.45 10.81 16.09
CA PHE A 757 4.53 11.09 14.98
C PHE A 757 4.37 9.89 14.04
N SER A 758 5.41 9.08 13.86
CA SER A 758 5.31 7.85 13.04
C SER A 758 4.35 6.82 13.65
N GLU A 759 4.22 6.73 14.98
CA GLU A 759 3.30 5.79 15.63
C GLU A 759 1.84 6.26 15.58
N PHE A 760 1.64 7.55 15.90
CA PHE A 760 0.30 8.14 16.03
C PHE A 760 -0.32 8.59 14.70
N ASN A 761 0.48 9.17 13.79
CA ASN A 761 -0.02 9.77 12.56
C ASN A 761 0.31 8.93 11.32
N THR A 762 -0.25 7.72 11.25
CA THR A 762 -0.10 6.83 10.08
C THR A 762 -1.17 7.03 9.00
N SER A 763 -2.10 7.97 9.17
CA SER A 763 -3.19 8.22 8.21
C SER A 763 -2.74 9.13 7.06
N THR A 764 -3.10 8.78 5.83
CA THR A 764 -2.83 9.59 4.64
C THR A 764 -4.07 10.45 4.32
N ALA A 765 -3.88 11.67 3.81
CA ALA A 765 -5.00 12.54 3.43
C ALA A 765 -5.89 11.95 2.32
N ASN A 766 -5.36 11.00 1.53
CA ASN A 766 -6.04 10.40 0.37
C ASN A 766 -6.78 9.08 0.71
N ASP A 767 -6.75 8.61 1.96
CA ASP A 767 -7.37 7.31 2.31
C ASP A 767 -8.91 7.35 2.30
N THR A 768 -9.50 8.55 2.26
CA THR A 768 -10.93 8.73 1.98
C THR A 768 -11.07 9.25 0.55
N PRO A 769 -11.68 8.50 -0.39
CA PRO A 769 -11.91 8.98 -1.74
C PRO A 769 -12.90 10.14 -1.69
N VAL A 770 -12.40 11.37 -1.63
CA VAL A 770 -13.21 12.58 -1.68
C VAL A 770 -13.14 13.13 -3.11
N VAL A 771 -14.29 13.26 -3.75
CA VAL A 771 -14.41 13.95 -5.03
C VAL A 771 -14.09 15.43 -4.81
N LEU A 772 -13.04 15.93 -5.46
CA LEU A 772 -12.61 17.32 -5.37
C LEU A 772 -13.23 18.15 -6.50
N TYR A 773 -13.77 19.32 -6.15
CA TYR A 773 -14.35 20.25 -7.12
C TYR A 773 -13.47 21.51 -7.26
N LYS A 774 -13.44 22.11 -8.44
CA LYS A 774 -12.79 23.41 -8.68
C LYS A 774 -13.67 24.54 -8.16
N GLN A 775 -13.10 25.51 -7.42
CA GLN A 775 -13.81 26.77 -7.13
C GLN A 775 -13.93 27.55 -8.43
N VAL A 776 -15.07 27.43 -9.11
CA VAL A 776 -15.46 28.44 -10.09
C VAL A 776 -16.01 29.61 -9.30
N SER A 777 -15.41 30.79 -9.48
CA SER A 777 -15.92 32.05 -8.93
C SER A 777 -17.37 32.22 -9.38
N LYS A 778 -18.32 31.92 -8.49
CA LYS A 778 -19.73 32.23 -8.73
C LYS A 778 -19.86 33.75 -8.75
N THR A 779 -20.00 34.31 -9.94
CA THR A 779 -20.54 35.65 -10.13
C THR A 779 -21.89 35.71 -9.42
N ALA A 780 -22.05 36.71 -8.57
CA ALA A 780 -23.12 36.85 -7.60
C ALA A 780 -24.53 36.75 -8.21
N GLY A 781 -25.43 35.99 -7.56
CA GLY A 781 -26.85 35.99 -7.89
C GLY A 781 -27.68 34.93 -7.14
N ARG A 782 -28.35 35.39 -6.07
CA ARG A 782 -29.47 34.78 -5.31
C ARG A 782 -29.20 33.66 -4.30
N VAL A 783 -29.29 34.09 -3.05
CA VAL A 783 -29.54 33.31 -1.83
C VAL A 783 -31.07 33.10 -1.69
N GLY A 784 -31.47 31.87 -1.36
CA GLY A 784 -32.78 31.48 -0.84
C GLY A 784 -32.66 30.05 -0.31
N SER A 785 -32.37 29.90 0.98
CA SER A 785 -33.26 29.31 2.02
C SER A 785 -33.41 27.79 1.92
N ASP A 786 -32.75 27.11 2.85
CA ASP A 786 -32.90 25.69 3.16
C ASP A 786 -34.36 25.37 3.52
N GLU A 787 -34.92 24.29 2.95
CA GLU A 787 -35.84 23.36 3.63
C GLU A 787 -35.68 21.96 3.01
N GLU A 788 -35.85 20.96 3.87
CA GLU A 788 -35.55 19.54 3.70
C GLU A 788 -36.34 18.84 2.57
N ALA A 789 -35.77 17.73 2.10
CA ALA A 789 -36.48 16.52 1.65
C ALA A 789 -37.69 16.70 0.71
N LEU A 790 -37.41 16.62 -0.60
CA LEU A 790 -38.28 15.93 -1.56
C LEU A 790 -37.37 14.99 -2.35
N HIS A 791 -37.24 13.73 -1.94
CA HIS A 791 -38.02 12.62 -2.51
C HIS A 791 -38.30 12.78 -4.00
N ASN A 792 -37.83 11.78 -4.73
CA ASN A 792 -37.56 11.77 -6.16
C ASN A 792 -36.28 12.54 -6.50
N GLU A 793 -35.17 11.79 -6.56
CA GLU A 793 -34.56 11.68 -7.88
C GLU A 793 -35.72 11.37 -8.83
N LYS A 794 -36.30 12.42 -9.43
CA LYS A 794 -36.79 12.29 -10.77
C LYS A 794 -35.61 11.63 -11.45
N SER A 795 -35.78 10.34 -11.73
CA SER A 795 -35.55 9.84 -13.06
C SER A 795 -35.06 11.01 -13.90
N ILE A 796 -33.77 10.98 -14.23
CA ILE A 796 -33.37 11.54 -15.51
C ILE A 796 -34.38 10.90 -16.46
N THR A 797 -35.47 11.62 -16.74
CA THR A 797 -36.36 11.29 -17.82
C THR A 797 -35.38 11.09 -18.97
N PRO A 798 -35.36 9.92 -19.62
CA PRO A 798 -34.42 9.62 -20.68
C PRO A 798 -34.80 10.40 -21.93
N THR A 799 -34.96 11.71 -21.79
CA THR A 799 -35.42 12.64 -22.82
C THR A 799 -34.34 13.68 -23.06
N ASN A 800 -33.09 13.23 -23.19
CA ASN A 800 -31.97 13.98 -23.80
C ASN A 800 -30.71 13.10 -23.98
N ASN A 801 -30.65 11.88 -23.42
CA ASN A 801 -29.57 10.95 -23.70
C ASN A 801 -29.69 10.30 -25.10
N GLU A 802 -30.90 10.20 -25.65
CA GLU A 802 -31.04 9.82 -27.06
C GLU A 802 -30.55 10.94 -27.97
N ASP A 803 -30.92 12.20 -27.73
CA ASP A 803 -30.45 13.32 -28.57
C ASP A 803 -28.93 13.50 -28.47
N ALA A 804 -28.34 13.48 -27.27
CA ALA A 804 -26.89 13.54 -27.11
C ALA A 804 -26.17 12.30 -27.69
N ARG A 805 -26.77 11.10 -27.61
CA ARG A 805 -26.24 9.92 -28.31
C ARG A 805 -26.39 10.05 -29.82
N ILE A 806 -27.52 10.54 -30.33
CA ILE A 806 -27.79 10.71 -31.76
C ILE A 806 -26.87 11.79 -32.33
N GLU A 807 -26.62 12.86 -31.58
CA GLU A 807 -25.70 13.95 -31.94
C GLU A 807 -24.25 13.46 -31.90
N ALA A 808 -23.82 12.76 -30.85
CA ALA A 808 -22.53 12.07 -30.81
C ALA A 808 -22.38 11.01 -31.91
N THR A 809 -23.46 10.31 -32.27
CA THR A 809 -23.46 9.31 -33.36
C THR A 809 -23.40 10.00 -34.73
N LYS A 810 -24.03 11.18 -34.90
CA LYS A 810 -23.92 12.03 -36.09
C LYS A 810 -22.51 12.61 -36.23
N GLU A 811 -21.91 13.07 -35.15
CA GLU A 811 -20.53 13.58 -35.12
C GLU A 811 -19.50 12.46 -35.36
N MET A 812 -19.68 11.27 -34.76
CA MET A 812 -18.89 10.07 -35.08
C MET A 812 -19.08 9.62 -36.54
N ALA A 813 -20.26 9.83 -37.13
CA ALA A 813 -20.50 9.54 -38.54
C ALA A 813 -19.81 10.54 -39.49
N THR A 814 -19.53 11.77 -39.03
CA THR A 814 -18.77 12.79 -39.79
C THR A 814 -17.25 12.63 -39.71
N GLN A 815 -16.73 11.79 -38.80
CA GLN A 815 -15.30 11.48 -38.78
C GLN A 815 -14.92 10.59 -39.98
N PRO A 816 -13.75 10.80 -40.60
CA PRO A 816 -13.29 9.95 -41.69
C PRO A 816 -13.23 8.49 -41.23
N ARG A 817 -14.02 7.62 -41.86
CA ARG A 817 -13.99 6.18 -41.58
C ARG A 817 -12.58 5.68 -41.85
N MET A 818 -11.88 5.19 -40.83
CA MET A 818 -10.59 4.54 -41.01
C MET A 818 -10.81 3.29 -41.86
N THR A 819 -10.31 3.30 -43.10
CA THR A 819 -10.33 2.18 -44.04
C THR A 819 -9.10 1.30 -43.95
N ASP A 820 -8.18 1.63 -43.04
CA ASP A 820 -6.84 1.09 -43.04
C ASP A 820 -6.77 -0.30 -42.41
N ILE A 821 -6.22 -1.26 -43.15
CA ILE A 821 -5.93 -2.61 -42.66
C ILE A 821 -4.54 -2.58 -42.03
N PHE A 822 -4.46 -2.93 -40.74
CA PHE A 822 -3.19 -3.09 -40.04
C PHE A 822 -2.78 -4.56 -40.05
N SER A 823 -1.61 -4.89 -40.60
CA SER A 823 -1.10 -6.25 -40.66
C SER A 823 0.35 -6.34 -40.19
N TRP A 824 0.75 -7.51 -39.73
CA TRP A 824 2.12 -7.79 -39.28
C TRP A 824 2.50 -9.22 -39.67
N GLN A 825 3.76 -9.42 -40.04
CA GLN A 825 4.29 -10.67 -40.55
C GLN A 825 5.62 -11.00 -39.88
N HIS A 826 5.76 -12.25 -39.46
CA HIS A 826 6.99 -12.80 -38.90
C HIS A 826 7.57 -11.95 -37.74
N VAL A 827 6.69 -11.41 -36.89
CA VAL A 827 7.11 -10.56 -35.78
C VAL A 827 7.78 -11.41 -34.71
N ASN A 828 9.06 -11.13 -34.49
CA ASN A 828 9.85 -11.71 -33.42
C ASN A 828 10.32 -10.61 -32.47
N TYR A 829 10.38 -10.91 -31.19
CA TYR A 829 10.91 -9.97 -30.19
C TYR A 829 11.83 -10.69 -29.23
N VAL A 830 13.08 -10.25 -29.19
CA VAL A 830 14.16 -10.85 -28.40
C VAL A 830 14.70 -9.81 -27.42
N VAL A 831 14.74 -10.16 -26.14
CA VAL A 831 15.26 -9.27 -25.10
C VAL A 831 16.52 -9.88 -24.50
N PRO A 832 17.65 -9.13 -24.46
CA PRO A 832 18.85 -9.60 -23.79
C PRO A 832 18.64 -9.60 -22.28
N ILE A 833 18.94 -10.71 -21.61
CA ILE A 833 18.87 -10.84 -20.15
C ILE A 833 20.31 -10.87 -19.63
N SER A 834 20.63 -9.99 -18.67
CA SER A 834 21.96 -9.94 -18.06
C SER A 834 22.27 -11.26 -17.32
N GLY A 835 23.19 -12.05 -17.88
CA GLY A 835 23.67 -13.31 -17.27
C GLY A 835 23.02 -14.60 -17.79
N GLU A 836 22.06 -14.52 -18.72
CA GLU A 836 21.43 -15.67 -19.38
C GLU A 836 21.41 -15.48 -20.91
N SER A 837 21.06 -16.52 -21.67
CA SER A 837 20.84 -16.41 -23.12
C SER A 837 19.67 -15.48 -23.43
N ASP A 838 19.76 -14.75 -24.53
CA ASP A 838 18.69 -13.90 -25.06
C ASP A 838 17.32 -14.59 -25.02
N ARG A 839 16.36 -13.95 -24.36
CA ARG A 839 15.01 -14.53 -24.21
C ARG A 839 14.13 -14.05 -25.33
N LYS A 840 13.67 -15.00 -26.14
CA LYS A 840 12.68 -14.76 -27.18
C LYS A 840 11.28 -14.67 -26.55
N LEU A 841 10.66 -13.50 -26.61
CA LEU A 841 9.34 -13.23 -26.03
C LEU A 841 8.21 -13.35 -27.05
N LEU A 842 8.48 -13.08 -28.33
CA LEU A 842 7.57 -13.34 -29.43
C LEU A 842 8.30 -14.15 -30.49
N SER A 843 7.64 -15.18 -31.00
CA SER A 843 8.18 -16.11 -31.99
C SER A 843 7.26 -16.18 -33.19
N ASP A 844 7.72 -15.59 -34.29
CA ASP A 844 7.12 -15.68 -35.62
C ASP A 844 5.61 -15.35 -35.66
N VAL A 845 5.21 -14.27 -34.99
CA VAL A 845 3.80 -13.91 -34.87
C VAL A 845 3.34 -13.15 -36.12
N THR A 846 2.27 -13.64 -36.76
CA THR A 846 1.67 -13.05 -37.96
C THR A 846 0.18 -12.84 -37.74
N GLY A 847 -0.38 -11.75 -38.26
CA GLY A 847 -1.80 -11.45 -38.13
C GLY A 847 -2.21 -10.15 -38.80
N TYR A 848 -3.51 -9.88 -38.81
CA TYR A 848 -4.07 -8.63 -39.32
C TYR A 848 -5.35 -8.24 -38.58
N VAL A 849 -5.65 -6.94 -38.59
CA VAL A 849 -6.88 -6.36 -38.07
C VAL A 849 -7.53 -5.57 -39.21
N ALA A 850 -8.76 -5.95 -39.56
CA ALA A 850 -9.54 -5.26 -40.57
C ALA A 850 -10.27 -4.04 -39.97
N PRO A 851 -10.46 -2.96 -40.75
CA PRO A 851 -11.20 -1.78 -40.30
C PRO A 851 -12.64 -2.14 -39.87
N GLY A 852 -13.11 -1.50 -38.81
CA GLY A 852 -14.46 -1.73 -38.26
C GLY A 852 -14.65 -3.05 -37.52
N LYS A 853 -13.62 -3.90 -37.39
CA LYS A 853 -13.69 -5.12 -36.57
C LYS A 853 -13.09 -4.91 -35.19
N LEU A 854 -13.78 -5.43 -34.18
CA LEU A 854 -13.24 -5.56 -32.82
C LEU A 854 -12.50 -6.89 -32.70
N THR A 855 -11.17 -6.85 -32.69
CA THR A 855 -10.32 -8.04 -32.53
C THR A 855 -9.87 -8.16 -31.08
N ALA A 856 -10.21 -9.28 -30.43
CA ALA A 856 -9.76 -9.58 -29.07
C ALA A 856 -8.52 -10.50 -29.10
N LEU A 857 -7.48 -10.13 -28.33
CA LEU A 857 -6.30 -10.96 -28.13
C LEU A 857 -6.47 -11.77 -26.83
N MET A 858 -6.61 -13.09 -26.95
CA MET A 858 -6.86 -14.00 -25.81
C MET A 858 -5.72 -14.99 -25.62
N GLY A 859 -5.47 -15.36 -24.36
CA GLY A 859 -4.42 -16.30 -23.98
C GLY A 859 -4.16 -16.23 -22.48
N GLU A 860 -3.47 -17.23 -21.93
CA GLU A 860 -3.08 -17.30 -20.52
C GLU A 860 -2.13 -16.15 -20.10
N SER A 861 -2.00 -15.91 -18.80
CA SER A 861 -1.01 -14.96 -18.29
C SER A 861 0.40 -15.40 -18.69
N GLY A 862 1.23 -14.46 -19.17
CA GLY A 862 2.57 -14.78 -19.68
C GLY A 862 2.65 -15.18 -21.17
N ALA A 863 1.53 -15.39 -21.86
CA ALA A 863 1.50 -15.77 -23.29
C ALA A 863 2.02 -14.71 -24.29
N GLY A 864 2.56 -13.58 -23.82
CA GLY A 864 3.09 -12.52 -24.69
C GLY A 864 2.07 -11.51 -25.22
N LYS A 865 0.84 -11.49 -24.68
CA LYS A 865 -0.25 -10.59 -25.13
C LYS A 865 0.12 -9.10 -25.09
N THR A 866 0.48 -8.62 -23.90
CA THR A 866 0.91 -7.23 -23.69
C THR A 866 2.18 -6.92 -24.46
N THR A 867 3.07 -7.90 -24.57
CA THR A 867 4.31 -7.81 -25.37
C THR A 867 3.99 -7.57 -26.84
N LEU A 868 3.07 -8.34 -27.42
CA LEU A 868 2.62 -8.16 -28.80
C LEU A 868 1.99 -6.78 -28.99
N LEU A 869 1.08 -6.36 -28.10
CA LEU A 869 0.48 -5.03 -28.17
C LEU A 869 1.51 -3.90 -28.08
N ASN A 870 2.54 -4.03 -27.23
CA ASN A 870 3.62 -3.07 -27.14
C ASN A 870 4.48 -3.01 -28.41
N VAL A 871 4.79 -4.16 -29.01
CA VAL A 871 5.56 -4.25 -30.26
C VAL A 871 4.77 -3.67 -31.44
N LEU A 872 3.47 -3.94 -31.50
CA LEU A 872 2.57 -3.40 -32.53
C LEU A 872 2.41 -1.89 -32.38
N ALA A 873 2.28 -1.37 -31.15
CA ALA A 873 2.20 0.06 -30.85
C ALA A 873 3.55 0.81 -30.92
N GLN A 874 4.65 0.15 -31.31
CA GLN A 874 6.01 0.70 -31.34
C GLN A 874 6.48 1.31 -29.99
N ARG A 875 6.14 0.66 -28.86
CA ARG A 875 6.45 1.15 -27.50
C ARG A 875 7.61 0.42 -26.81
N VAL A 876 8.39 -0.35 -27.56
CA VAL A 876 9.50 -1.14 -27.00
C VAL A 876 10.82 -0.41 -27.22
N ASP A 877 11.44 0.04 -26.12
CA ASP A 877 12.72 0.78 -26.16
C ASP A 877 13.95 -0.13 -26.03
N THR A 878 13.74 -1.40 -25.67
CA THR A 878 14.81 -2.37 -25.39
C THR A 878 14.56 -3.69 -26.13
N GLY A 879 15.63 -4.37 -26.53
CA GLY A 879 15.57 -5.62 -27.28
C GLY A 879 15.50 -5.41 -28.79
N VAL A 880 15.56 -6.50 -29.53
CA VAL A 880 15.51 -6.50 -31.00
C VAL A 880 14.15 -7.00 -31.44
N VAL A 881 13.41 -6.14 -32.15
CA VAL A 881 12.19 -6.52 -32.86
C VAL A 881 12.57 -6.78 -34.31
N THR A 882 12.22 -7.96 -34.82
CA THR A 882 12.30 -8.27 -36.25
C THR A 882 10.92 -8.65 -36.78
N GLY A 883 10.75 -8.61 -38.11
CA GLY A 883 9.46 -8.79 -38.77
C GLY A 883 8.87 -7.48 -39.28
N ASP A 884 7.92 -7.62 -40.20
CA ASP A 884 7.38 -6.51 -40.96
C ASP A 884 5.98 -6.11 -40.45
N LYS A 885 5.70 -4.81 -40.46
CA LYS A 885 4.42 -4.24 -40.05
C LYS A 885 3.94 -3.29 -41.13
N TYR A 886 2.69 -3.46 -41.54
CA TYR A 886 2.10 -2.74 -42.66
C TYR A 886 0.76 -2.09 -42.28
N VAL A 887 0.49 -0.95 -42.91
CA VAL A 887 -0.82 -0.30 -42.97
C VAL A 887 -1.19 -0.23 -44.44
N ASN A 888 -2.28 -0.91 -44.84
CA ASN A 888 -2.68 -1.07 -46.26
C ASN A 888 -1.56 -1.62 -47.17
N GLY A 889 -0.70 -2.50 -46.65
CA GLY A 889 0.44 -3.05 -47.40
C GLY A 889 1.64 -2.10 -47.55
N GLN A 890 1.55 -0.88 -47.03
CA GLN A 890 2.68 0.06 -46.95
C GLN A 890 3.37 -0.03 -45.59
N PRO A 891 4.70 0.20 -45.50
CA PRO A 891 5.39 0.23 -44.23
C PRO A 891 4.81 1.32 -43.30
N LEU A 892 4.93 1.10 -41.99
CA LEU A 892 4.38 2.02 -40.98
C LEU A 892 4.84 3.48 -41.22
N PRO A 893 3.89 4.44 -41.27
CA PRO A 893 4.25 5.86 -41.37
C PRO A 893 5.00 6.30 -40.10
N LYS A 894 5.85 7.33 -40.23
CA LYS A 894 6.60 7.87 -39.08
C LYS A 894 5.68 8.34 -37.95
N ASP A 895 4.47 8.79 -38.28
CA ASP A 895 3.48 9.33 -37.34
C ASP A 895 2.49 8.27 -36.83
N PHE A 896 2.73 6.98 -37.07
CA PHE A 896 1.82 5.89 -36.67
C PHE A 896 1.49 5.90 -35.16
N GLN A 897 2.46 6.25 -34.31
CA GLN A 897 2.25 6.37 -32.86
C GLN A 897 1.24 7.48 -32.49
N ALA A 898 1.15 8.56 -33.27
CA ALA A 898 0.22 9.66 -33.02
C ALA A 898 -1.23 9.28 -33.40
N GLN A 899 -1.39 8.41 -34.40
CA GLN A 899 -2.67 7.93 -34.90
C GLN A 899 -3.23 6.75 -34.10
N THR A 900 -2.40 6.11 -33.26
CA THR A 900 -2.79 4.98 -32.43
C THR A 900 -3.08 5.42 -30.99
N GLY A 901 -4.16 4.87 -30.43
CA GLY A 901 -4.48 4.98 -29.00
C GLY A 901 -3.96 3.74 -28.28
N TYR A 902 -3.24 3.93 -27.18
CA TYR A 902 -2.82 2.84 -26.30
C TYR A 902 -3.19 3.17 -24.87
N CYS A 903 -4.03 2.33 -24.27
CA CYS A 903 -4.33 2.39 -22.84
C CYS A 903 -3.38 1.45 -22.10
N GLN A 904 -2.66 1.97 -21.11
CA GLN A 904 -1.74 1.16 -20.31
C GLN A 904 -2.50 0.29 -19.30
N GLN A 905 -1.83 -0.77 -18.82
CA GLN A 905 -2.41 -1.62 -17.78
C GLN A 905 -2.53 -0.89 -16.43
N THR A 906 -1.61 0.03 -16.15
CA THR A 906 -1.66 0.93 -15.00
C THR A 906 -1.98 2.34 -15.48
N ASP A 907 -3.05 2.91 -14.95
CA ASP A 907 -3.47 4.26 -15.26
C ASP A 907 -2.44 5.26 -14.73
N THR A 908 -1.81 6.00 -15.64
CA THR A 908 -0.81 7.02 -15.30
C THR A 908 -1.43 8.39 -15.55
N HIS A 909 -2.03 8.96 -14.51
CA HIS A 909 -2.60 10.31 -14.53
C HIS A 909 -1.95 11.19 -13.48
N THR A 910 -1.93 12.50 -13.73
CA THR A 910 -1.53 13.49 -12.72
C THR A 910 -2.60 13.50 -11.62
N PRO A 911 -2.28 13.10 -10.38
CA PRO A 911 -3.29 12.89 -9.33
C PRO A 911 -3.97 14.19 -8.88
N THR A 912 -3.40 15.35 -9.22
CA THR A 912 -3.94 16.68 -8.90
C THR A 912 -4.80 17.27 -10.01
N ALA A 913 -4.91 16.61 -11.17
CA ALA A 913 -5.72 17.10 -12.30
C ALA A 913 -7.15 16.56 -12.23
N THR A 914 -8.12 17.39 -12.62
CA THR A 914 -9.52 16.93 -12.76
C THR A 914 -9.71 16.05 -14.00
N VAL A 915 -10.77 15.23 -14.03
CA VAL A 915 -11.12 14.41 -15.20
C VAL A 915 -11.25 15.26 -16.47
N ARG A 916 -11.93 16.42 -16.36
CA ARG A 916 -12.07 17.36 -17.47
C ARG A 916 -10.71 17.88 -17.96
N GLU A 917 -9.82 18.27 -17.05
CA GLU A 917 -8.48 18.76 -17.41
C GLU A 917 -7.64 17.68 -18.09
N ALA A 918 -7.71 16.43 -17.62
CA ALA A 918 -7.00 15.29 -18.24
C ALA A 918 -7.51 14.99 -19.68
N LEU A 919 -8.83 14.99 -19.87
CA LEU A 919 -9.45 14.79 -21.18
C LEU A 919 -9.15 15.96 -22.13
N LEU A 920 -9.30 17.20 -21.66
CA LEU A 920 -9.02 18.42 -22.41
C LEU A 920 -7.55 18.53 -22.79
N PHE A 921 -6.63 18.12 -21.92
CA PHE A 921 -5.20 18.03 -22.25
C PHE A 921 -4.96 17.09 -23.43
N SER A 922 -5.60 15.91 -23.42
CA SER A 922 -5.49 14.94 -24.50
C SER A 922 -6.17 15.43 -25.79
N ALA A 923 -7.34 16.08 -25.69
CA ALA A 923 -8.04 16.68 -26.83
C ALA A 923 -7.22 17.80 -27.50
N LYS A 924 -6.64 18.71 -26.71
CA LYS A 924 -5.80 19.81 -27.21
C LYS A 924 -4.57 19.33 -27.97
N LEU A 925 -3.96 18.23 -27.53
CA LEU A 925 -2.74 17.69 -28.14
C LEU A 925 -2.99 16.76 -29.33
N ARG A 926 -4.08 15.99 -29.33
CA ARG A 926 -4.34 14.98 -30.38
C ARG A 926 -5.25 15.46 -31.51
N GLN A 927 -6.14 16.43 -31.27
CA GLN A 927 -7.02 16.91 -32.34
C GLN A 927 -6.29 17.84 -33.31
N PRO A 928 -6.64 17.80 -34.62
CA PRO A 928 -5.99 18.61 -35.63
C PRO A 928 -6.10 20.12 -35.33
N PRO A 929 -5.17 20.93 -35.86
CA PRO A 929 -5.20 22.39 -35.68
C PRO A 929 -6.42 23.06 -36.36
N SER A 930 -7.11 22.35 -37.26
CA SER A 930 -8.35 22.82 -37.88
C SER A 930 -9.53 22.92 -36.91
N VAL A 931 -9.51 22.16 -35.81
CA VAL A 931 -10.56 22.24 -34.77
C VAL A 931 -10.27 23.44 -33.87
N PRO A 932 -11.17 24.43 -33.76
CA PRO A 932 -11.00 25.58 -32.89
C PRO A 932 -10.84 25.18 -31.42
N ILE A 933 -10.06 25.94 -30.65
CA ILE A 933 -9.82 25.66 -29.23
C ILE A 933 -11.14 25.60 -28.44
N ALA A 934 -12.12 26.43 -28.77
CA ALA A 934 -13.44 26.42 -28.13
C ALA A 934 -14.16 25.07 -28.30
N GLU A 935 -14.04 24.43 -29.47
CA GLU A 935 -14.60 23.11 -29.76
C GLU A 935 -13.80 21.99 -29.09
N LYS A 936 -12.49 22.19 -28.88
CA LYS A 936 -11.67 21.25 -28.08
C LYS A 936 -11.95 21.30 -26.57
N GLU A 937 -12.52 22.41 -26.08
CA GLU A 937 -12.82 22.65 -24.67
C GLU A 937 -14.28 22.38 -24.28
N ALA A 938 -15.18 22.36 -25.28
CA ALA A 938 -16.55 21.88 -25.18
C ALA A 938 -16.54 20.38 -24.86
#